data_AF-A0A7I8VXH7-F1
#
_entry.id   AF-A0A7I8VXH7-F1
#
_cell.length_a   1.000
_cell.length_b   1.000
_cell.length_c   1.000
_cell.angle_alpha   90.00
_cell.angle_beta   90.00
_cell.angle_gamma   90.00
#
_symmetry.space_group_name_H-M   'P 1'
#
loop_
_entity.id
_entity.type
_entity.pdbx_description
1 polymer ?
#
loop_
_entity_poly.entity_id
_entity_poly.type
_entity_poly.pdbx_seq_one_letter_code
_entity_poly.pdbx_strand_id
1 'polypeptide(L)'
;MKNIYLLLLVVASLSWKLDSMKIHVRDQHKETLSAKNCPATTPPESRRQCYPWAGLTQEKCEARGCVYCVDNGNPTCFFNDNVCPSEIPEDQRVDCFPEPGSNKQDCLKRNCIWCSNSNPNVPACFRDEKVSLGGEFCPNNIRVEERIDCYPLEDTNKDKCISRGCYWCGESSKGEKQDNFPYCFIPKSHGYKQISVSDTNKGQRVTLERRNTPSWFGEDINRVVIDFEFQENHRLRVKIFDPSKERFEVPLDIPSPNTKAPNPLYRIELTEEPAFGFKVIRTTTNQILYDSTIGGMIISDKFLQIAGKLASNKVYGFGENEHPTFAHDTNWKRWGIFARDQPVSPTNLYGVHPFFTSIDGSNMFGVFIKNSHAQGIQLTPAPGIIYHTIGGILDMYFFLGPSPSNVVSQFTEAIGRPFFPPYWGMGFQLSRYGFNSLQNMSLAVQRTRQYGVPLDVLYGDIDVFRDNLDFTYDEVRYAGLPEYIKKIRGEGMKYIQIQDPCISNGEPAGSYPPYDRGQAADVWVKEFDNVTNAEGKVWPLNNVFFPDYSKQSCQEWWIQENIEYRKTIEFDGIWIDMNEPANFAKGSTKGCRDNPLNRPLFKPKIMGDTLYDKTVCMDYETVLGSQYDTHSLYGWSEAEPSLRAMRRATGKRSLVVSRSTYTGAGKYAVHWLGDNKSQWDDLARSIIGCLEFNLFGIPYVGADICGFFDDTTLELCTRWHQLGAFYTFSRNHNAIRQQDQDPGVHPTLATFTKDVLEIRYTLIPFLYTLFYEAHTQGHTVMRSLMEQFIKDSETHNIDKQFMWGSAILINPVLEQGASTVDVYFPDDRWYTWSTGVEVPFRKQRSIISAPLNVIPIYMRGGSIIPTQVPANSTFYSRKNPLGIIVNQGDLDDSVKGTFYWDDGESSDSIESLKYIYMDLEFKDNSIVGTIQHSNYSSGGLFFENVKVNGLQVAPVTITVDGQAHTDFTYNQNKVLEITNLRLSIERSFRIELSFNKAPKKPIKEKP
;
A
#
# COMPACT_ATOMS: atom_id res chain seq x y z
N MET A 1 -29.96 -30.88 -24.48
CA MET A 1 -29.97 -32.34 -24.78
C MET A 1 -28.71 -32.66 -25.56
N LYS A 2 -27.68 -33.39 -25.13
CA LYS A 2 -27.44 -34.40 -24.09
C LYS A 2 -26.21 -33.97 -23.26
N ASN A 3 -26.28 -34.12 -21.94
CA ASN A 3 -25.20 -34.23 -20.93
C ASN A 3 -25.64 -33.80 -19.51
N ILE A 4 -26.95 -33.84 -19.24
CA ILE A 4 -27.54 -33.71 -17.88
C ILE A 4 -27.97 -35.08 -17.31
N TYR A 5 -27.68 -36.19 -18.02
CA TYR A 5 -28.19 -37.52 -17.65
C TYR A 5 -27.20 -38.47 -16.95
N LEU A 6 -25.98 -38.03 -16.62
CA LEU A 6 -24.96 -38.92 -16.01
C LEU A 6 -24.57 -38.59 -14.57
N LEU A 7 -25.05 -37.48 -13.98
CA LEU A 7 -24.73 -37.12 -12.58
C LEU A 7 -25.85 -37.41 -11.58
N LEU A 8 -27.03 -37.83 -12.05
CA LEU A 8 -28.21 -38.10 -11.22
C LEU A 8 -28.40 -39.58 -10.85
N LEU A 9 -27.42 -40.46 -11.11
CA LEU A 9 -27.54 -41.92 -10.91
C LEU A 9 -26.56 -42.52 -9.88
N VAL A 10 -25.77 -41.73 -9.17
CA VAL A 10 -24.78 -42.24 -8.18
C VAL A 10 -25.18 -41.93 -6.72
N VAL A 11 -26.21 -41.12 -6.47
CA VAL A 11 -26.63 -40.72 -5.11
C VAL A 11 -27.81 -41.55 -4.56
N ALA A 12 -28.27 -42.56 -5.27
CA ALA A 12 -29.48 -43.31 -4.90
C ALA A 12 -29.29 -44.83 -4.95
N SER A 13 -28.29 -45.37 -4.25
CA SER A 13 -28.32 -46.77 -3.83
C SER A 13 -27.32 -47.04 -2.72
N LEU A 14 -27.82 -47.67 -1.66
CA LEU A 14 -27.10 -48.34 -0.55
C LEU A 14 -27.15 -47.60 0.78
N SER A 15 -28.37 -47.54 1.31
CA SER A 15 -28.64 -47.68 2.73
C SER A 15 -29.55 -48.92 2.92
N TRP A 16 -29.16 -49.80 3.85
CA TRP A 16 -29.92 -50.90 4.50
C TRP A 16 -30.01 -52.23 3.71
N LYS A 17 -29.75 -53.45 4.24
CA LYS A 17 -29.88 -54.03 5.60
C LYS A 17 -29.24 -55.46 5.63
N LEU A 18 -28.68 -55.86 6.80
CA LEU A 18 -28.74 -57.18 7.51
C LEU A 18 -28.21 -58.47 6.78
N ASP A 19 -27.72 -59.55 7.40
CA ASP A 19 -27.46 -59.99 8.78
C ASP A 19 -26.57 -61.26 8.75
N SER A 20 -25.82 -61.49 9.83
CA SER A 20 -25.36 -62.77 10.44
C SER A 20 -24.84 -63.97 9.61
N MET A 21 -23.66 -64.50 9.98
CA MET A 21 -23.49 -65.89 10.48
C MET A 21 -22.08 -66.17 11.06
N LYS A 22 -22.07 -66.89 12.20
CA LYS A 22 -20.94 -67.34 13.04
C LYS A 22 -20.20 -68.55 12.47
N ILE A 23 -18.94 -68.77 12.90
CA ILE A 23 -18.25 -70.06 13.27
C ILE A 23 -16.89 -69.65 13.91
N HIS A 24 -16.66 -69.76 15.23
CA HIS A 24 -16.16 -70.89 16.06
C HIS A 24 -14.64 -71.21 16.04
N VAL A 25 -13.95 -70.59 17.01
CA VAL A 25 -12.96 -71.10 18.02
C VAL A 25 -11.84 -72.08 17.61
N ARG A 26 -10.60 -71.69 17.94
CA ARG A 26 -9.63 -72.58 18.62
C ARG A 26 -8.69 -71.81 19.55
N ASP A 27 -8.79 -72.15 20.83
CA ASP A 27 -7.91 -71.78 21.94
C ASP A 27 -6.46 -72.27 21.73
N GLN A 28 -5.49 -71.46 22.17
CA GLN A 28 -4.30 -71.96 22.86
C GLN A 28 -3.93 -71.06 24.05
N HIS A 29 -3.38 -71.72 25.06
CA HIS A 29 -3.33 -71.36 26.46
C HIS A 29 -2.31 -70.28 26.87
N LYS A 30 -2.74 -69.53 27.91
CA LYS A 30 -2.01 -69.12 29.14
C LYS A 30 -0.65 -68.43 29.00
N GLU A 31 -0.60 -67.17 29.45
CA GLU A 31 0.01 -66.86 30.76
C GLU A 31 -0.52 -65.54 31.33
N THR A 32 -0.86 -65.59 32.61
CA THR A 32 -1.36 -64.53 33.48
C THR A 32 -0.34 -63.42 33.70
N LEU A 33 -0.68 -62.18 33.35
CA LEU A 33 -0.14 -60.99 33.99
C LEU A 33 -1.30 -60.23 34.65
N SER A 34 -1.22 -60.18 35.97
CA SER A 34 -2.19 -59.56 36.86
C SER A 34 -2.46 -58.10 36.49
N ALA A 35 -3.70 -57.68 36.72
CA ALA A 35 -4.05 -56.28 36.85
C ALA A 35 -3.10 -55.62 37.87
N LYS A 36 -2.32 -54.64 37.44
CA LYS A 36 -1.62 -53.74 38.37
C LYS A 36 -2.71 -52.97 39.13
N ASN A 37 -2.79 -53.20 40.43
CA ASN A 37 -3.66 -52.46 41.34
C ASN A 37 -3.45 -50.94 41.19
N CYS A 38 -4.55 -50.18 41.14
CA CYS A 38 -4.52 -48.73 41.15
C CYS A 38 -3.81 -48.21 42.42
N PRO A 39 -2.97 -47.16 42.32
CA PRO A 39 -2.35 -46.56 43.50
C PRO A 39 -3.43 -46.00 44.44
N ALA A 40 -3.44 -46.49 45.68
CA ALA A 40 -4.51 -46.31 46.66
C ALA A 40 -4.52 -44.94 47.36
N THR A 41 -4.39 -43.83 46.62
CA THR A 41 -4.29 -42.50 47.25
C THR A 41 -5.42 -41.53 46.90
N THR A 42 -6.37 -41.87 46.02
CA THR A 42 -7.52 -40.97 45.71
C THR A 42 -8.82 -41.76 45.41
N PRO A 43 -9.91 -41.57 46.18
CA PRO A 43 -11.22 -42.21 45.95
C PRO A 43 -11.81 -41.89 44.56
N PRO A 44 -12.52 -42.82 43.89
CA PRO A 44 -13.08 -42.63 42.55
C PRO A 44 -13.91 -41.35 42.39
N GLU A 45 -14.74 -41.00 43.38
CA GLU A 45 -15.54 -39.76 43.39
C GLU A 45 -14.72 -38.45 43.42
N SER A 46 -13.43 -38.51 43.74
CA SER A 46 -12.55 -37.35 43.86
C SER A 46 -11.52 -37.24 42.71
N ARG A 47 -11.58 -38.11 41.71
CA ARG A 47 -10.66 -38.13 40.58
C ARG A 47 -11.12 -37.19 39.46
N ARG A 48 -10.25 -36.28 39.03
CA ARG A 48 -10.53 -35.39 37.89
C ARG A 48 -10.26 -36.11 36.56
N GLN A 49 -11.29 -36.24 35.72
CA GLN A 49 -11.20 -36.96 34.44
C GLN A 49 -10.25 -36.26 33.44
N CYS A 50 -9.35 -37.05 32.85
CA CYS A 50 -8.39 -36.61 31.84
C CYS A 50 -8.88 -36.88 30.40
N TYR A 51 -9.84 -37.80 30.24
CA TYR A 51 -10.43 -38.12 28.95
C TYR A 51 -11.95 -38.34 29.09
N PRO A 52 -12.79 -37.33 28.79
CA PRO A 52 -14.24 -37.40 29.05
C PRO A 52 -15.10 -37.87 27.86
N TRP A 53 -14.52 -38.37 26.76
CA TRP A 53 -15.26 -38.76 25.55
C TRP A 53 -15.37 -40.29 25.36
N ALA A 54 -16.32 -40.74 24.53
CA ALA A 54 -16.53 -42.16 24.24
C ALA A 54 -15.34 -42.81 23.51
N GLY A 55 -15.03 -44.08 23.82
CA GLY A 55 -13.93 -44.85 23.21
C GLY A 55 -12.59 -44.78 23.95
N LEU A 56 -12.64 -44.74 25.29
CA LEU A 56 -11.48 -44.75 26.17
C LEU A 56 -10.71 -46.08 26.08
N THR A 57 -9.42 -46.01 25.77
CA THR A 57 -8.47 -47.12 25.82
C THR A 57 -7.26 -46.73 26.67
N GLN A 58 -6.54 -47.71 27.22
CA GLN A 58 -5.34 -47.47 28.03
C GLN A 58 -4.30 -46.63 27.27
N GLU A 59 -4.04 -47.00 26.01
CA GLU A 59 -3.08 -46.32 25.13
C GLU A 59 -3.41 -44.83 24.93
N LYS A 60 -4.70 -44.48 24.76
CA LYS A 60 -5.15 -43.08 24.60
C LYS A 60 -5.09 -42.29 25.92
N CYS A 61 -5.24 -42.97 27.05
CA CYS A 61 -5.13 -42.35 28.36
C CYS A 61 -3.66 -42.02 28.70
N GLU A 62 -2.77 -43.00 28.49
CA GLU A 62 -1.34 -42.86 28.79
C GLU A 62 -0.64 -41.90 27.81
N ALA A 63 -1.08 -41.82 26.55
CA ALA A 63 -0.59 -40.83 25.57
C ALA A 63 -0.84 -39.37 25.98
N ARG A 64 -1.73 -39.13 26.96
CA ARG A 64 -1.99 -37.80 27.55
C ARG A 64 -1.26 -37.58 28.88
N GLY A 65 -0.37 -38.49 29.27
CA GLY A 65 0.35 -38.43 30.55
C GLY A 65 -0.55 -38.70 31.76
N CYS A 66 -1.68 -39.39 31.56
CA CYS A 66 -2.69 -39.65 32.58
C CYS A 66 -2.69 -41.11 33.02
N VAL A 67 -3.30 -41.38 34.18
CA VAL A 67 -3.35 -42.73 34.75
C VAL A 67 -4.62 -43.42 34.29
N TYR A 68 -4.43 -44.58 33.66
CA TYR A 68 -5.50 -45.49 33.29
C TYR A 68 -5.76 -46.50 34.41
N CYS A 69 -7.02 -46.67 34.78
CA CYS A 69 -7.47 -47.60 35.81
C CYS A 69 -8.77 -48.27 35.38
N VAL A 70 -9.06 -49.43 35.98
CA VAL A 70 -10.33 -50.13 35.77
C VAL A 70 -10.96 -50.38 37.13
N ASP A 71 -11.93 -49.55 37.51
CA ASP A 71 -12.65 -49.67 38.77
C ASP A 71 -14.00 -50.39 38.50
N ASN A 72 -14.24 -51.54 39.15
CA ASN A 72 -15.47 -52.33 39.01
C ASN A 72 -15.90 -52.60 37.54
N GLY A 73 -14.94 -52.82 36.65
CA GLY A 73 -15.18 -53.15 35.23
C GLY A 73 -15.37 -51.93 34.31
N ASN A 74 -15.35 -50.70 34.84
CA ASN A 74 -15.42 -49.48 34.04
C ASN A 74 -14.03 -48.85 33.90
N PRO A 75 -13.54 -48.61 32.66
CA PRO A 75 -12.27 -47.93 32.45
C PRO A 75 -12.39 -46.46 32.83
N THR A 76 -11.45 -45.95 33.62
CA THR A 76 -11.34 -44.57 34.04
C THR A 76 -9.97 -44.02 33.67
N CYS A 77 -9.92 -42.76 33.24
CA CYS A 77 -8.70 -42.05 32.88
C CYS A 77 -8.66 -40.70 33.58
N PHE A 78 -7.71 -40.50 34.48
CA PHE A 78 -7.66 -39.32 35.34
C PHE A 78 -6.25 -38.76 35.48
N PHE A 79 -6.17 -37.47 35.81
CA PHE A 79 -4.90 -36.80 36.06
C PHE A 79 -4.27 -37.35 37.34
N ASN A 80 -2.97 -37.63 37.33
CA ASN A 80 -2.25 -37.98 38.54
C ASN A 80 -1.91 -36.71 39.31
N ASP A 81 -2.82 -36.27 40.18
CA ASP A 81 -2.66 -35.02 40.95
C ASP A 81 -1.50 -35.05 41.96
N ASN A 82 -0.86 -36.21 42.16
CA ASN A 82 0.34 -36.39 43.01
C ASN A 82 1.65 -36.51 42.24
N VAL A 83 1.64 -36.39 40.91
CA VAL A 83 2.88 -36.39 40.12
C VAL A 83 3.13 -34.98 39.63
N CYS A 84 4.21 -34.40 40.16
CA CYS A 84 4.79 -33.18 39.64
C CYS A 84 5.02 -33.36 38.13
N PRO A 85 4.42 -32.55 37.24
CA PRO A 85 4.56 -32.70 35.78
C PRO A 85 5.95 -32.28 35.27
N SER A 86 6.94 -32.26 36.15
CA SER A 86 8.28 -31.71 35.92
C SER A 86 9.34 -32.66 36.43
N GLU A 87 10.28 -33.01 35.55
CA GLU A 87 11.50 -33.76 35.90
C GLU A 87 12.58 -32.85 36.54
N ILE A 88 12.23 -31.61 36.89
CA ILE A 88 13.18 -30.62 37.42
C ILE A 88 13.47 -30.94 38.90
N PRO A 89 14.75 -31.20 39.23
CA PRO A 89 15.19 -31.42 40.60
C PRO A 89 14.78 -30.28 41.54
N GLU A 90 14.42 -30.59 42.80
CA GLU A 90 13.90 -29.60 43.76
C GLU A 90 14.86 -28.44 44.02
N ASP A 91 16.16 -28.69 43.92
CA ASP A 91 17.27 -27.74 44.08
C ASP A 91 17.45 -26.80 42.86
N GLN A 92 16.76 -27.07 41.74
CA GLN A 92 16.80 -26.28 40.50
C GLN A 92 15.50 -25.50 40.24
N ARG A 93 14.57 -25.50 41.21
CA ARG A 93 13.26 -24.84 41.07
C ARG A 93 13.37 -23.37 41.45
N VAL A 94 13.12 -22.48 40.50
CA VAL A 94 13.06 -21.03 40.75
C VAL A 94 11.63 -20.62 41.04
N ASP A 95 11.40 -19.98 42.19
CA ASP A 95 10.08 -19.54 42.62
C ASP A 95 9.45 -18.55 41.63
N CYS A 96 8.28 -18.91 41.11
CA CYS A 96 7.51 -18.09 40.19
C CYS A 96 6.46 -17.21 40.91
N PHE A 97 6.24 -17.46 42.19
CA PHE A 97 5.27 -16.74 43.00
C PHE A 97 5.87 -16.46 44.40
N PRO A 98 6.85 -15.54 44.49
CA PRO A 98 7.54 -15.23 45.75
C PRO A 98 6.70 -14.44 46.77
N GLU A 99 5.48 -14.05 46.40
CA GLU A 99 4.53 -13.34 47.27
C GLU A 99 3.80 -14.36 48.18
N PRO A 100 3.51 -14.03 49.46
CA PRO A 100 2.80 -14.95 50.36
C PRO A 100 1.42 -15.31 49.81
N GLY A 101 1.10 -16.62 49.75
CA GLY A 101 -0.22 -17.11 49.34
C GLY A 101 -0.28 -17.82 47.97
N SER A 102 0.85 -18.34 47.47
CA SER A 102 0.88 -19.11 46.22
C SER A 102 -0.17 -20.23 46.22
N ASN A 103 -1.02 -20.27 45.20
CA ASN A 103 -1.97 -21.37 44.97
C ASN A 103 -1.87 -21.86 43.51
N LYS A 104 -2.33 -23.10 43.27
CA LYS A 104 -2.26 -23.75 41.95
C LYS A 104 -2.88 -22.90 40.83
N GLN A 105 -3.99 -22.23 41.10
CA GLN A 105 -4.74 -21.50 40.08
C GLN A 105 -4.00 -20.23 39.63
N ASP A 106 -3.45 -19.46 40.57
CA ASP A 106 -2.69 -18.26 40.25
C ASP A 106 -1.28 -18.58 39.73
N CYS A 107 -0.69 -19.70 40.16
CA CYS A 107 0.54 -20.22 39.58
C CYS A 107 0.38 -20.55 38.09
N LEU A 108 -0.69 -21.27 37.73
CA LEU A 108 -0.97 -21.66 36.35
C LEU A 108 -1.35 -20.44 35.48
N LYS A 109 -2.04 -19.43 36.02
CA LYS A 109 -2.27 -18.14 35.32
C LYS A 109 -0.98 -17.41 34.96
N ARG A 110 0.09 -17.59 35.75
CA ARG A 110 1.42 -17.03 35.47
C ARG A 110 2.28 -17.95 34.57
N ASN A 111 1.68 -18.99 33.95
CA ASN A 111 2.32 -20.02 33.14
C ASN A 111 3.48 -20.74 33.85
N CYS A 112 3.31 -21.00 35.14
CA CYS A 112 4.30 -21.70 35.95
C CYS A 112 3.90 -23.12 36.26
N ILE A 113 4.89 -23.92 36.65
CA ILE A 113 4.70 -25.30 37.00
C ILE A 113 4.27 -25.34 38.46
N TRP A 114 3.11 -25.95 38.73
CA TRP A 114 2.68 -26.24 40.09
C TRP A 114 3.00 -27.68 40.46
N CYS A 115 3.77 -27.87 41.53
CA CYS A 115 3.92 -29.15 42.20
C CYS A 115 3.65 -28.98 43.69
N SER A 116 2.78 -29.80 44.25
CA SER A 116 2.63 -29.91 45.70
C SER A 116 3.96 -30.38 46.30
N ASN A 117 4.52 -29.61 47.22
CA ASN A 117 5.70 -30.01 48.00
C ASN A 117 5.40 -29.91 49.51
N SER A 118 5.92 -30.85 50.29
CA SER A 118 5.88 -30.85 51.75
C SER A 118 7.04 -30.06 52.37
N ASN A 119 8.07 -29.71 51.59
CA ASN A 119 9.18 -28.88 52.02
C ASN A 119 8.87 -27.38 51.79
N PRO A 120 8.71 -26.55 52.84
CA PRO A 120 8.40 -25.13 52.71
C PRO A 120 9.53 -24.30 52.08
N ASN A 121 10.74 -24.86 51.98
CA ASN A 121 11.89 -24.20 51.34
C ASN A 121 11.98 -24.46 49.82
N VAL A 122 11.09 -25.28 49.27
CA VAL A 122 11.03 -25.57 47.82
C VAL A 122 9.73 -24.97 47.27
N PRO A 123 9.81 -24.05 46.29
CA PRO A 123 8.63 -23.38 45.79
C PRO A 123 7.67 -24.38 45.11
N ALA A 124 6.41 -24.36 45.55
CA ALA A 124 5.34 -25.17 44.95
C ALA A 124 4.93 -24.63 43.57
N CYS A 125 5.19 -23.34 43.32
CA CYS A 125 5.03 -22.69 42.03
C CYS A 125 6.40 -22.27 41.47
N PHE A 126 6.86 -22.90 40.40
CA PHE A 126 8.24 -22.68 39.92
C PHE A 126 8.38 -22.70 38.39
N ARG A 127 9.55 -22.28 37.92
CA ARG A 127 9.97 -22.30 36.50
C ARG A 127 11.22 -23.15 36.30
N ASP A 128 11.51 -23.51 35.05
CA ASP A 128 12.71 -24.24 34.62
C ASP A 128 13.89 -23.29 34.36
N GLU A 129 15.03 -23.51 35.03
CA GLU A 129 16.28 -22.78 34.77
C GLU A 129 16.87 -23.08 33.39
N LYS A 130 16.58 -24.24 32.78
CA LYS A 130 17.09 -24.56 31.43
C LYS A 130 16.46 -23.72 30.33
N VAL A 131 15.37 -23.03 30.62
CA VAL A 131 14.92 -21.91 29.80
C VAL A 131 15.62 -20.68 30.36
N SER A 132 16.76 -20.30 29.77
CA SER A 132 17.35 -18.97 29.97
C SER A 132 16.36 -17.91 29.47
N LEU A 133 15.37 -17.59 30.30
CA LEU A 133 14.55 -16.38 30.23
C LEU A 133 15.41 -15.24 30.78
N GLY A 134 15.35 -14.08 30.15
CA GLY A 134 16.22 -12.96 30.51
C GLY A 134 16.18 -12.63 32.00
N GLY A 135 17.35 -12.30 32.53
CA GLY A 135 17.54 -11.85 33.92
C GLY A 135 18.32 -10.55 33.94
N GLU A 136 18.79 -10.13 35.12
CA GLU A 136 19.63 -8.92 35.29
C GLU A 136 20.95 -8.96 34.51
N PHE A 137 21.27 -10.08 33.87
CA PHE A 137 22.42 -10.26 33.03
C PHE A 137 22.22 -9.60 31.66
N CYS A 138 23.09 -8.64 31.33
CA CYS A 138 23.17 -8.06 30.00
C CYS A 138 24.01 -8.97 29.08
N PRO A 139 23.42 -9.66 28.09
CA PRO A 139 24.19 -10.56 27.22
C PRO A 139 25.12 -9.78 26.27
N ASN A 140 26.43 -10.06 26.36
CA ASN A 140 27.44 -9.47 25.48
C ASN A 140 27.41 -10.01 24.04
N ASN A 141 26.71 -11.12 23.79
CA ASN A 141 26.62 -11.76 22.48
C ASN A 141 25.47 -11.23 21.60
N ILE A 142 24.62 -10.34 22.11
CA ILE A 142 23.55 -9.68 21.35
C ILE A 142 23.92 -8.22 21.15
N ARG A 143 24.27 -7.87 19.90
CA ARG A 143 24.63 -6.50 19.53
C ARG A 143 23.43 -5.58 19.71
N VAL A 144 23.68 -4.31 20.04
CA VAL A 144 22.63 -3.31 20.27
C VAL A 144 21.69 -3.24 19.07
N GLU A 145 22.27 -3.18 17.87
CA GLU A 145 21.53 -3.10 16.60
C GLU A 145 20.53 -4.25 16.40
N GLU A 146 20.82 -5.44 16.93
CA GLU A 146 20.01 -6.67 16.78
C GLU A 146 18.99 -6.86 17.91
N ARG A 147 18.93 -5.94 18.89
CA ARG A 147 17.98 -6.04 20.00
C ARG A 147 16.56 -5.78 19.53
N ILE A 148 15.65 -6.69 19.86
CA ILE A 148 14.20 -6.50 19.64
C ILE A 148 13.60 -5.97 20.94
N ASP A 149 12.93 -4.82 20.88
CA ASP A 149 12.33 -4.18 22.06
C ASP A 149 11.30 -5.11 22.72
N CYS A 150 11.51 -5.41 24.01
CA CYS A 150 10.60 -6.24 24.79
C CYS A 150 9.47 -5.43 25.47
N TYR A 151 9.64 -4.12 25.57
CA TYR A 151 8.68 -3.24 26.20
C TYR A 151 8.47 -1.99 25.35
N PRO A 152 7.71 -2.13 24.24
CA PRO A 152 7.49 -1.04 23.29
C PRO A 152 6.60 0.12 23.84
N LEU A 153 6.08 0.00 25.07
CA LEU A 153 5.30 1.04 25.76
C LEU A 153 6.21 2.12 26.36
N GLU A 154 5.64 3.26 26.77
CA GLU A 154 6.43 4.44 27.16
C GLU A 154 7.07 4.38 28.55
N ASP A 155 6.55 3.54 29.45
CA ASP A 155 6.86 3.51 30.89
C ASP A 155 7.74 2.32 31.30
N THR A 156 8.67 1.92 30.41
CA THR A 156 9.61 0.81 30.61
C THR A 156 10.52 1.02 31.82
N ASN A 157 10.68 -0.02 32.65
CA ASN A 157 11.68 -0.06 33.72
C ASN A 157 12.22 -1.49 33.89
N LYS A 158 13.25 -1.63 34.74
CA LYS A 158 13.92 -2.90 35.01
C LYS A 158 12.95 -4.01 35.44
N ASP A 159 12.10 -3.74 36.43
CA ASP A 159 11.19 -4.75 36.99
C ASP A 159 10.15 -5.23 35.97
N LYS A 160 9.60 -4.30 35.19
CA LYS A 160 8.68 -4.60 34.08
C LYS A 160 9.35 -5.37 32.94
N CYS A 161 10.63 -5.11 32.70
CA CYS A 161 11.39 -5.86 31.70
C CYS A 161 11.59 -7.32 32.13
N ILE A 162 12.05 -7.51 33.37
CA ILE A 162 12.33 -8.83 33.94
C ILE A 162 11.03 -9.63 34.11
N SER A 163 9.91 -8.98 34.46
CA SER A 163 8.62 -9.67 34.57
C SER A 163 8.12 -10.25 33.24
N ARG A 164 8.52 -9.67 32.11
CA ARG A 164 8.30 -10.23 30.76
C ARG A 164 9.31 -11.32 30.36
N GLY A 165 10.27 -11.64 31.23
CA GLY A 165 11.34 -12.60 30.97
C GLY A 165 12.38 -12.10 29.98
N CYS A 166 12.64 -10.79 29.98
CA CYS A 166 13.54 -10.12 29.04
C CYS A 166 14.84 -9.64 29.69
N TYR A 167 15.84 -9.32 28.85
CA TYR A 167 17.12 -8.81 29.30
C TYR A 167 17.06 -7.31 29.56
N TRP A 168 17.64 -6.86 30.68
CA TRP A 168 17.81 -5.44 31.01
C TRP A 168 19.29 -5.06 30.98
N CYS A 169 19.63 -4.04 30.18
CA CYS A 169 21.01 -3.54 30.03
C CYS A 169 21.15 -2.04 30.39
N GLY A 170 20.21 -1.46 31.15
CA GLY A 170 20.29 -0.05 31.56
C GLY A 170 21.09 0.14 32.86
N GLU A 171 21.96 1.16 32.91
CA GLU A 171 22.80 1.47 34.08
C GLU A 171 22.03 2.16 35.25
N SER A 172 20.81 2.66 35.01
CA SER A 172 19.97 3.34 36.00
C SER A 172 18.62 2.63 36.23
N SER A 173 18.04 2.75 37.43
CA SER A 173 16.70 2.27 37.78
C SER A 173 15.56 3.07 37.12
N LYS A 174 15.88 4.22 36.52
CA LYS A 174 15.01 5.02 35.66
C LYS A 174 15.65 5.08 34.27
N GLY A 175 15.04 4.42 33.29
CA GLY A 175 15.46 4.56 31.90
C GLY A 175 15.11 5.94 31.39
N GLU A 176 16.04 6.90 31.51
CA GLU A 176 15.99 8.08 30.65
C GLU A 176 16.25 7.57 29.22
N LYS A 177 15.31 7.80 28.30
CA LYS A 177 15.48 7.56 26.86
C LYS A 177 16.45 8.58 26.27
N GLN A 178 17.68 8.66 26.79
CA GLN A 178 18.73 9.47 26.18
C GLN A 178 19.22 8.81 24.88
N ASP A 179 19.06 7.49 24.74
CA ASP A 179 19.38 6.74 23.53
C ASP A 179 18.14 6.09 22.89
N ASN A 180 17.99 6.17 21.56
CA ASN A 180 16.84 5.62 20.81
C ASN A 180 16.81 4.06 20.72
N PHE A 181 17.68 3.33 21.42
CA PHE A 181 17.76 1.86 21.35
C PHE A 181 17.21 1.18 22.62
N PRO A 182 16.76 -0.08 22.54
CA PRO A 182 16.11 -0.75 23.67
C PRO A 182 17.12 -1.26 24.71
N TYR A 183 17.00 -0.78 25.95
CA TYR A 183 17.65 -1.37 27.13
C TYR A 183 16.95 -2.65 27.60
N CYS A 184 15.64 -2.78 27.33
CA CYS A 184 14.85 -3.97 27.58
C CYS A 184 14.61 -4.72 26.28
N PHE A 185 15.15 -5.93 26.11
CA PHE A 185 15.02 -6.67 24.85
C PHE A 185 14.79 -8.17 25.02
N ILE A 186 14.18 -8.73 23.99
CA ILE A 186 13.68 -10.11 23.95
C ILE A 186 14.86 -11.10 23.86
N PRO A 187 14.86 -12.20 24.63
CA PRO A 187 15.81 -13.29 24.42
C PRO A 187 15.58 -14.01 23.09
N LYS A 188 16.66 -14.44 22.41
CA LYS A 188 16.55 -15.21 21.15
C LYS A 188 15.80 -16.55 21.32
N SER A 189 15.68 -17.05 22.55
CA SER A 189 14.93 -18.25 22.91
C SER A 189 13.41 -18.04 23.04
N HIS A 190 12.93 -16.79 23.02
CA HIS A 190 11.52 -16.44 23.09
C HIS A 190 10.82 -16.67 21.74
N GLY A 191 9.57 -17.14 21.79
CA GLY A 191 8.76 -17.41 20.61
C GLY A 191 8.25 -18.85 20.60
N TYR A 192 8.43 -19.53 19.47
CA TYR A 192 7.83 -20.84 19.21
C TYR A 192 8.90 -21.92 18.97
N LYS A 193 8.55 -23.18 19.15
CA LYS A 193 9.32 -24.35 18.72
C LYS A 193 8.60 -25.07 17.60
N GLN A 194 9.35 -25.68 16.69
CA GLN A 194 8.79 -26.48 15.60
C GLN A 194 8.24 -27.81 16.13
N ILE A 195 7.05 -28.20 15.67
CA ILE A 195 6.44 -29.51 15.99
C ILE A 195 6.49 -30.44 14.78
N SER A 196 6.13 -29.93 13.60
CA SER A 196 6.10 -30.73 12.39
C SER A 196 6.29 -29.86 11.15
N VAL A 197 6.93 -30.43 10.13
CA VAL A 197 6.97 -29.88 8.77
C VAL A 197 6.34 -30.91 7.84
N SER A 198 5.47 -30.46 6.94
CA SER A 198 4.84 -31.31 5.94
C SER A 198 4.76 -30.57 4.61
N ASP A 199 5.06 -31.26 3.52
CA ASP A 199 4.82 -30.72 2.18
C ASP A 199 3.32 -30.63 1.89
N THR A 200 2.94 -29.61 1.12
CA THR A 200 1.59 -29.44 0.58
C THR A 200 1.67 -29.31 -0.94
N ASN A 201 0.53 -29.42 -1.63
CA ASN A 201 0.49 -29.19 -3.07
C ASN A 201 1.00 -27.80 -3.47
N LYS A 202 0.82 -26.80 -2.59
CA LYS A 202 1.19 -25.39 -2.81
C LYS A 202 2.57 -25.02 -2.27
N GLY A 203 3.21 -25.88 -1.47
CA GLY A 203 4.45 -25.52 -0.80
C GLY A 203 4.73 -26.36 0.44
N GLN A 204 4.88 -25.68 1.59
CA GLN A 204 5.22 -26.33 2.86
C GLN A 204 4.37 -25.76 3.99
N ARG A 205 3.99 -26.63 4.93
CA ARG A 205 3.27 -26.28 6.15
C ARG A 205 4.13 -26.62 7.37
N VAL A 206 4.20 -25.68 8.30
CA VAL A 206 4.91 -25.85 9.57
C VAL A 206 3.94 -25.64 10.72
N THR A 207 3.87 -26.60 11.63
CA THR A 207 3.11 -26.46 12.88
C THR A 207 4.07 -26.09 13.99
N LEU A 208 3.74 -25.06 14.75
CA LEU A 208 4.55 -24.53 15.83
C LEU A 208 3.79 -24.58 17.16
N GLU A 209 4.54 -24.74 18.25
CA GLU A 209 4.03 -24.66 19.61
C GLU A 209 4.77 -23.56 20.37
N ARG A 210 4.04 -22.72 21.08
CA ARG A 210 4.59 -21.62 21.87
C ARG A 210 5.52 -22.18 22.94
N ARG A 211 6.71 -21.61 23.09
CA ARG A 211 7.61 -21.97 24.19
C ARG A 211 7.08 -21.43 25.51
N ASN A 212 7.44 -22.08 26.62
CA ASN A 212 7.02 -21.65 27.95
C ASN A 212 7.72 -20.34 28.35
N THR A 213 7.16 -19.22 27.91
CA THR A 213 7.65 -17.85 28.15
C THR A 213 6.53 -17.00 28.77
N PRO A 214 6.85 -15.96 29.54
CA PRO A 214 5.84 -15.08 30.11
C PRO A 214 4.94 -14.45 29.03
N SER A 215 3.65 -14.36 29.33
CA SER A 215 2.69 -13.64 28.47
C SER A 215 2.89 -12.13 28.62
N TRP A 216 2.79 -11.37 27.52
CA TRP A 216 2.90 -9.92 27.55
C TRP A 216 1.55 -9.22 27.71
N PHE A 217 0.52 -9.74 27.04
CA PHE A 217 -0.79 -9.11 26.93
C PHE A 217 -1.96 -10.09 27.18
N GLY A 218 -1.67 -11.33 27.60
CA GLY A 218 -2.68 -12.38 27.73
C GLY A 218 -3.07 -13.00 26.38
N GLU A 219 -3.90 -14.04 26.44
CA GLU A 219 -4.49 -14.69 25.26
C GLU A 219 -3.49 -15.08 24.16
N ASP A 220 -2.30 -15.57 24.57
CA ASP A 220 -1.31 -16.10 23.64
C ASP A 220 -1.83 -17.32 22.89
N ILE A 221 -1.50 -17.41 21.60
CA ILE A 221 -1.89 -18.52 20.76
C ILE A 221 -0.86 -19.64 20.91
N ASN A 222 -1.21 -20.70 21.64
CA ASN A 222 -0.28 -21.78 21.98
C ASN A 222 0.15 -22.61 20.77
N ARG A 223 -0.71 -22.75 19.76
CA ARG A 223 -0.40 -23.50 18.53
C ARG A 223 -0.67 -22.62 17.33
N VAL A 224 0.34 -22.40 16.50
CA VAL A 224 0.22 -21.63 15.26
C VAL A 224 0.66 -22.48 14.08
N VAL A 225 0.10 -22.21 12.91
CA VAL A 225 0.48 -22.85 11.65
C VAL A 225 1.05 -21.78 10.73
N ILE A 226 2.16 -22.12 10.05
CA ILE A 226 2.72 -21.35 8.97
C ILE A 226 2.53 -22.10 7.66
N ASP A 227 1.83 -21.48 6.72
CA ASP A 227 1.78 -21.94 5.33
C ASP A 227 2.74 -21.10 4.48
N PHE A 228 3.75 -21.76 3.94
CA PHE A 228 4.60 -21.25 2.87
C PHE A 228 3.99 -21.68 1.53
N GLU A 229 3.26 -20.78 0.87
CA GLU A 229 2.71 -21.03 -0.47
C GLU A 229 3.65 -20.44 -1.54
N PHE A 230 4.19 -21.30 -2.40
CA PHE A 230 5.09 -20.93 -3.48
C PHE A 230 4.22 -20.56 -4.68
N GLN A 231 3.59 -19.40 -4.62
CA GLN A 231 2.51 -19.04 -5.55
C GLN A 231 3.04 -18.91 -6.97
N GLU A 232 4.01 -18.03 -7.18
CA GLU A 232 4.66 -17.83 -8.48
C GLU A 232 6.18 -17.95 -8.34
N ASN A 233 6.90 -18.06 -9.47
CA ASN A 233 8.36 -18.10 -9.42
C ASN A 233 8.96 -16.87 -8.72
N HIS A 234 8.25 -15.75 -8.72
CA HIS A 234 8.67 -14.49 -8.12
C HIS A 234 7.81 -14.06 -6.91
N ARG A 235 6.78 -14.82 -6.53
CA ARG A 235 5.86 -14.48 -5.42
C ARG A 235 5.74 -15.63 -4.43
N LEU A 236 6.16 -15.39 -3.20
CA LEU A 236 5.99 -16.28 -2.05
C LEU A 236 4.93 -15.69 -1.11
N ARG A 237 4.07 -16.52 -0.56
CA ARG A 237 3.22 -16.17 0.58
C ARG A 237 3.65 -16.93 1.83
N VAL A 238 3.68 -16.24 2.97
CA VAL A 238 3.93 -16.80 4.30
C VAL A 238 2.77 -16.39 5.19
N LYS A 239 1.83 -17.31 5.43
CA LYS A 239 0.64 -17.08 6.24
C LYS A 239 0.79 -17.74 7.61
N ILE A 240 0.78 -16.96 8.68
CA ILE A 240 0.85 -17.42 10.08
C ILE A 240 -0.50 -17.21 10.74
N PHE A 241 -1.15 -18.29 11.17
CA PHE A 241 -2.52 -18.25 11.68
C PHE A 241 -2.76 -19.27 12.80
N ASP A 242 -3.88 -19.07 13.51
CA ASP A 242 -4.39 -20.00 14.52
C ASP A 242 -5.21 -21.11 13.84
N PRO A 243 -4.79 -22.39 13.92
CA PRO A 243 -5.55 -23.48 13.31
C PRO A 243 -6.81 -23.86 14.10
N SER A 244 -6.98 -23.36 15.32
CA SER A 244 -8.09 -23.72 16.22
C SER A 244 -9.24 -22.72 16.20
N LYS A 245 -8.99 -21.49 15.73
CA LYS A 245 -9.97 -20.41 15.69
C LYS A 245 -9.74 -19.55 14.46
N GLU A 246 -10.79 -19.36 13.65
CA GLU A 246 -10.76 -18.38 12.56
C GLU A 246 -10.62 -16.97 13.14
N ARG A 247 -9.74 -16.18 12.53
CA ARG A 247 -9.45 -14.80 12.89
C ARG A 247 -9.72 -13.91 11.69
N PHE A 248 -9.93 -12.62 11.94
CA PHE A 248 -10.18 -11.68 10.85
C PHE A 248 -9.03 -11.71 9.83
N GLU A 249 -9.40 -11.86 8.56
CA GLU A 249 -8.52 -11.74 7.40
C GLU A 249 -9.08 -10.66 6.47
N VAL A 250 -8.21 -9.77 6.01
CA VAL A 250 -8.62 -8.68 5.11
C VAL A 250 -9.27 -9.27 3.85
N PRO A 251 -10.45 -8.81 3.42
CA PRO A 251 -11.17 -9.33 2.25
C PRO A 251 -10.61 -8.83 0.91
N LEU A 252 -9.29 -8.63 0.82
CA LEU A 252 -8.57 -8.39 -0.43
C LEU A 252 -8.25 -9.74 -1.07
N ASP A 253 -8.88 -10.05 -2.21
CA ASP A 253 -8.63 -11.29 -2.93
C ASP A 253 -7.29 -11.22 -3.67
N ILE A 254 -6.40 -12.19 -3.38
CA ILE A 254 -5.12 -12.36 -4.06
C ILE A 254 -5.09 -13.78 -4.61
N PRO A 255 -5.09 -13.97 -5.95
CA PRO A 255 -5.12 -15.29 -6.55
C PRO A 255 -3.96 -16.18 -6.06
N SER A 256 -4.31 -17.35 -5.55
CA SER A 256 -3.38 -18.40 -5.16
C SER A 256 -3.48 -19.58 -6.12
N PRO A 257 -2.38 -20.00 -6.77
CA PRO A 257 -2.35 -21.23 -7.54
C PRO A 257 -2.59 -22.48 -6.69
N ASN A 258 -3.08 -23.55 -7.34
CA ASN A 258 -3.38 -24.83 -6.69
C ASN A 258 -2.14 -25.71 -6.47
N THR A 259 -1.05 -25.41 -7.17
CA THR A 259 0.23 -26.14 -7.11
C THR A 259 1.38 -25.15 -6.93
N LYS A 260 2.45 -25.59 -6.27
CA LYS A 260 3.67 -24.79 -6.10
C LYS A 260 4.33 -24.43 -7.44
N ALA A 261 4.92 -23.25 -7.49
CA ALA A 261 5.69 -22.75 -8.61
C ALA A 261 6.86 -23.70 -8.95
N PRO A 262 7.14 -23.95 -10.25
CA PRO A 262 8.14 -24.95 -10.65
C PRO A 262 9.59 -24.48 -10.42
N ASN A 263 9.88 -23.18 -10.57
CA ASN A 263 11.23 -22.63 -10.55
C ASN A 263 11.29 -21.34 -9.71
N PRO A 264 11.07 -21.41 -8.39
CA PRO A 264 11.06 -20.23 -7.54
C PRO A 264 12.45 -19.55 -7.51
N LEU A 265 12.43 -18.22 -7.63
CA LEU A 265 13.58 -17.32 -7.45
C LEU A 265 13.99 -17.19 -5.98
N TYR A 266 13.24 -17.85 -5.08
CA TYR A 266 13.43 -17.88 -3.66
C TYR A 266 13.48 -19.34 -3.16
N ARG A 267 14.12 -19.52 -2.00
CA ARG A 267 14.01 -20.72 -1.18
C ARG A 267 13.80 -20.33 0.26
N ILE A 268 13.21 -21.25 1.03
CA ILE A 268 13.00 -21.10 2.47
C ILE A 268 13.99 -21.98 3.22
N GLU A 269 14.56 -21.43 4.28
CA GLU A 269 15.39 -22.15 5.24
C GLU A 269 14.77 -22.00 6.63
N LEU A 270 14.51 -23.11 7.30
CA LEU A 270 13.92 -23.16 8.64
C LEU A 270 15.02 -23.34 9.68
N THR A 271 14.89 -22.67 10.82
CA THR A 271 15.79 -22.76 11.98
C THR A 271 14.94 -23.10 13.20
N GLU A 272 15.30 -24.16 13.93
CA GLU A 272 14.53 -24.64 15.09
C GLU A 272 14.99 -24.05 16.43
N GLU A 273 16.30 -23.81 16.59
CA GLU A 273 16.93 -23.34 17.83
C GLU A 273 17.70 -22.03 17.60
N PRO A 274 17.78 -21.11 18.59
CA PRO A 274 17.23 -21.23 19.96
C PRO A 274 15.72 -21.02 20.06
N ALA A 275 15.07 -20.57 18.99
CA ALA A 275 13.63 -20.57 18.79
C ALA A 275 13.38 -20.67 17.28
N PHE A 276 12.15 -21.03 16.89
CA PHE A 276 11.79 -21.15 15.49
C PHE A 276 11.94 -19.82 14.76
N GLY A 277 12.56 -19.87 13.59
CA GLY A 277 12.57 -18.80 12.61
C GLY A 277 12.75 -19.36 11.20
N PHE A 278 12.48 -18.53 10.21
CA PHE A 278 12.69 -18.82 8.80
C PHE A 278 13.47 -17.71 8.10
N LYS A 279 14.14 -18.08 7.01
CA LYS A 279 14.81 -17.17 6.09
C LYS A 279 14.23 -17.29 4.70
N VAL A 280 14.03 -16.15 4.04
CA VAL A 280 13.72 -16.07 2.60
C VAL A 280 15.01 -15.71 1.87
N ILE A 281 15.44 -16.58 0.95
CA ILE A 281 16.76 -16.47 0.31
C ILE A 281 16.60 -16.46 -1.20
N ARG A 282 17.21 -15.48 -1.88
CA ARG A 282 17.26 -15.43 -3.33
C ARG A 282 18.13 -16.56 -3.89
N THR A 283 17.60 -17.39 -4.77
CA THR A 283 18.30 -18.58 -5.28
C THR A 283 19.44 -18.24 -6.23
N THR A 284 19.35 -17.13 -6.95
CA THR A 284 20.36 -16.72 -7.94
C THR A 284 21.64 -16.15 -7.33
N THR A 285 21.56 -15.51 -6.15
CA THR A 285 22.69 -14.85 -5.48
C THR A 285 23.02 -15.44 -4.11
N ASN A 286 22.19 -16.33 -3.56
CA ASN A 286 22.21 -16.79 -2.16
C ASN A 286 22.08 -15.66 -1.12
N GLN A 287 21.64 -14.47 -1.53
CA GLN A 287 21.39 -13.36 -0.61
C GLN A 287 20.17 -13.66 0.27
N ILE A 288 20.32 -13.50 1.58
CA ILE A 288 19.20 -13.54 2.53
C ILE A 288 18.44 -12.22 2.40
N LEU A 289 17.15 -12.30 2.05
CA LEU A 289 16.27 -11.16 1.86
C LEU A 289 15.61 -10.77 3.18
N TYR A 290 15.14 -11.77 3.92
CA TYR A 290 14.45 -11.62 5.19
C TYR A 290 14.84 -12.76 6.12
N ASP A 291 15.35 -12.44 7.30
CA ASP A 291 15.78 -13.42 8.32
C ASP A 291 15.06 -13.17 9.65
N SER A 292 14.04 -13.99 9.94
CA SER A 292 13.30 -13.92 11.21
C SER A 292 14.02 -14.55 12.39
N THR A 293 15.19 -15.17 12.20
CA THR A 293 15.99 -15.73 13.31
C THR A 293 16.62 -14.66 14.20
N ILE A 294 16.47 -13.38 13.83
CA ILE A 294 16.71 -12.25 14.73
C ILE A 294 15.84 -12.32 16.00
N GLY A 295 14.71 -13.04 15.93
CA GLY A 295 13.83 -13.36 17.06
C GLY A 295 12.60 -12.45 17.15
N GLY A 296 11.84 -12.57 18.25
CA GLY A 296 10.74 -11.65 18.56
C GLY A 296 9.39 -11.98 17.92
N MET A 297 9.16 -13.23 17.48
CA MET A 297 7.85 -13.68 17.04
C MET A 297 6.90 -13.91 18.23
N ILE A 298 5.82 -13.15 18.31
CA ILE A 298 4.81 -13.21 19.38
C ILE A 298 3.43 -13.17 18.74
N ILE A 299 2.56 -14.13 19.08
CA ILE A 299 1.21 -14.20 18.52
C ILE A 299 0.20 -14.38 19.66
N SER A 300 -0.64 -13.37 19.87
CA SER A 300 -1.76 -13.35 20.82
C SER A 300 -3.01 -12.76 20.16
N ASP A 301 -4.16 -12.79 20.83
CA ASP A 301 -5.41 -12.28 20.25
C ASP A 301 -5.34 -10.80 19.83
N LYS A 302 -4.66 -9.95 20.60
CA LYS A 302 -4.60 -8.49 20.36
C LYS A 302 -3.19 -7.92 20.24
N PHE A 303 -2.20 -8.79 20.03
CA PHE A 303 -0.83 -8.40 19.76
C PHE A 303 -0.12 -9.47 18.95
N LEU A 304 0.24 -9.13 17.72
CA LEU A 304 1.04 -9.96 16.83
C LEU A 304 2.31 -9.19 16.51
N GLN A 305 3.46 -9.85 16.60
CA GLN A 305 4.77 -9.29 16.27
C GLN A 305 5.59 -10.28 15.47
N ILE A 306 6.28 -9.80 14.45
CA ILE A 306 7.35 -10.51 13.76
C ILE A 306 8.47 -9.53 13.43
N ALA A 307 9.71 -9.96 13.61
CA ALA A 307 10.87 -9.20 13.18
C ALA A 307 11.66 -9.95 12.11
N GLY A 308 12.42 -9.22 11.32
CA GLY A 308 13.31 -9.78 10.32
C GLY A 308 14.49 -8.87 10.04
N LYS A 309 15.68 -9.45 9.92
CA LYS A 309 16.84 -8.77 9.35
C LYS A 309 16.70 -8.71 7.83
N LEU A 310 16.96 -7.56 7.24
CA LEU A 310 16.84 -7.29 5.82
C LEU A 310 18.21 -7.38 5.13
N ALA A 311 18.20 -7.52 3.80
CA ALA A 311 19.43 -7.59 3.00
C ALA A 311 20.26 -6.30 3.04
N SER A 312 19.64 -5.14 3.24
CA SER A 312 20.32 -3.84 3.35
C SER A 312 19.52 -2.84 4.20
N ASN A 313 20.13 -1.70 4.50
CA ASN A 313 19.49 -0.56 5.16
C ASN A 313 18.75 0.39 4.19
N LYS A 314 18.63 0.03 2.91
CA LYS A 314 17.93 0.83 1.90
C LYS A 314 16.51 0.33 1.76
N VAL A 315 15.64 0.83 2.63
CA VAL A 315 14.22 0.50 2.71
C VAL A 315 13.40 1.67 2.18
N TYR A 316 12.35 1.38 1.41
CA TYR A 316 11.43 2.37 0.82
C TYR A 316 9.97 1.95 1.01
N GLY A 317 9.09 2.92 1.17
CA GLY A 317 7.65 2.69 1.35
C GLY A 317 7.25 2.40 2.79
N PHE A 318 6.25 1.54 2.93
CA PHE A 318 5.10 1.65 3.83
C PHE A 318 4.51 3.06 3.96
N GLY A 319 3.27 3.17 4.40
CA GLY A 319 2.58 4.44 4.53
C GLY A 319 1.13 4.25 4.98
N GLU A 320 0.33 5.29 5.06
CA GLU A 320 0.65 6.67 4.72
C GLU A 320 1.21 7.47 5.91
N ASN A 321 2.35 8.13 5.69
CA ASN A 321 3.04 8.99 6.65
C ASN A 321 3.79 10.07 5.86
N GLU A 322 4.04 11.24 6.46
CA GLU A 322 4.96 12.20 5.86
C GLU A 322 6.43 11.85 6.20
N HIS A 323 7.03 10.98 5.39
CA HIS A 323 8.43 10.62 5.59
C HIS A 323 9.40 11.78 5.27
N PRO A 324 10.46 11.97 6.07
CA PRO A 324 11.42 13.05 5.84
C PRO A 324 12.34 12.80 4.64
N THR A 325 12.54 11.53 4.26
CA THR A 325 13.37 11.08 3.14
C THR A 325 12.73 9.87 2.49
N PHE A 326 12.94 9.65 1.19
CA PHE A 326 12.37 8.48 0.49
C PHE A 326 13.03 7.17 0.91
N ALA A 327 14.37 7.17 1.02
CA ALA A 327 15.08 6.09 1.68
C ALA A 327 14.94 6.27 3.19
N HIS A 328 14.44 5.25 3.88
CA HIS A 328 14.22 5.32 5.32
C HIS A 328 15.51 5.44 6.12
N ASP A 329 15.47 6.29 7.15
CA ASP A 329 16.44 6.21 8.25
C ASP A 329 16.14 4.95 9.08
N THR A 330 17.06 3.98 9.06
CA THR A 330 16.92 2.72 9.81
C THR A 330 17.39 2.83 11.25
N ASN A 331 17.80 4.00 11.73
CA ASN A 331 18.29 4.18 13.09
C ASN A 331 17.14 4.32 14.10
N TRP A 332 16.53 3.18 14.47
CA TRP A 332 15.51 3.06 15.51
C TRP A 332 14.26 3.93 15.28
N LYS A 333 13.87 4.13 14.02
CA LYS A 333 12.65 4.87 13.67
C LYS A 333 11.41 4.02 13.85
N ARG A 334 10.32 4.64 14.32
CA ARG A 334 9.03 4.02 14.57
C ARG A 334 7.93 4.78 13.85
N TRP A 335 7.10 4.04 13.13
CA TRP A 335 5.99 4.55 12.34
C TRP A 335 4.71 3.82 12.73
N GLY A 336 3.67 4.56 13.08
CA GLY A 336 2.32 4.01 13.25
C GLY A 336 1.55 4.13 11.95
N ILE A 337 0.69 3.15 11.67
CA ILE A 337 -0.16 3.12 10.48
C ILE A 337 -1.58 2.73 10.90
N PHE A 338 -2.52 3.65 10.69
CA PHE A 338 -3.95 3.52 10.94
C PHE A 338 -4.65 4.73 10.32
N ALA A 339 -5.63 4.52 9.44
CA ALA A 339 -6.26 5.60 8.66
C ALA A 339 -6.73 6.76 9.56
N ARG A 340 -6.35 8.00 9.28
CA ARG A 340 -6.70 9.12 10.17
C ARG A 340 -6.75 10.45 9.43
N ASP A 341 -7.85 11.18 9.64
CA ASP A 341 -7.96 12.59 9.31
C ASP A 341 -6.94 13.40 10.13
N GLN A 342 -5.82 13.74 9.49
CA GLN A 342 -4.72 14.47 10.08
C GLN A 342 -4.04 15.32 9.02
N PRO A 343 -3.89 16.65 9.22
CA PRO A 343 -2.99 17.43 8.40
C PRO A 343 -1.61 16.78 8.27
N VAL A 344 -1.02 16.89 7.08
CA VAL A 344 0.22 16.19 6.72
C VAL A 344 1.30 16.42 7.79
N SER A 345 1.83 15.32 8.31
CA SER A 345 2.78 15.28 9.42
C SER A 345 3.42 13.89 9.53
N PRO A 346 4.53 13.71 10.26
CA PRO A 346 5.23 12.42 10.38
C PRO A 346 4.53 11.44 11.35
N THR A 347 3.20 11.37 11.31
CA THR A 347 2.35 10.41 12.03
C THR A 347 1.54 9.58 11.04
N ASN A 348 0.66 8.68 11.52
CA ASN A 348 -0.31 8.03 10.64
C ASN A 348 -1.25 9.06 10.02
N LEU A 349 -1.44 8.97 8.71
CA LEU A 349 -2.32 9.82 7.90
C LEU A 349 -3.48 8.98 7.33
N TYR A 350 -3.97 9.31 6.14
CA TYR A 350 -5.25 8.86 5.62
C TYR A 350 -5.24 7.39 5.18
N GLY A 351 -4.16 6.93 4.55
CA GLY A 351 -4.03 5.58 4.01
C GLY A 351 -3.29 4.57 4.88
N VAL A 352 -3.50 3.28 4.59
CA VAL A 352 -2.83 2.13 5.22
C VAL A 352 -2.23 1.20 4.16
N HIS A 353 -0.91 1.30 3.99
CA HIS A 353 -0.09 0.61 3.00
C HIS A 353 1.09 -0.12 3.66
N PRO A 354 0.88 -1.31 4.26
CA PRO A 354 1.96 -2.11 4.84
C PRO A 354 2.77 -2.86 3.78
N PHE A 355 3.22 -2.14 2.75
CA PHE A 355 4.10 -2.63 1.70
C PHE A 355 5.39 -1.83 1.68
N PHE A 356 6.51 -2.51 1.86
CA PHE A 356 7.83 -1.89 1.75
C PHE A 356 8.71 -2.69 0.80
N THR A 357 9.81 -2.06 0.39
CA THR A 357 10.78 -2.65 -0.49
C THR A 357 12.19 -2.41 0.03
N SER A 358 13.13 -3.28 -0.34
CA SER A 358 14.51 -3.18 0.08
C SER A 358 15.46 -3.63 -1.03
N ILE A 359 16.60 -2.95 -1.14
CA ILE A 359 17.67 -3.32 -2.07
C ILE A 359 18.37 -4.59 -1.57
N ASP A 360 18.70 -5.48 -2.50
CA ASP A 360 19.53 -6.67 -2.29
C ASP A 360 20.64 -6.77 -3.36
N GLY A 361 21.73 -6.02 -3.13
CA GLY A 361 22.82 -5.87 -4.10
C GLY A 361 22.42 -4.98 -5.27
N SER A 362 22.36 -5.53 -6.48
CA SER A 362 21.85 -4.84 -7.68
C SER A 362 20.39 -5.19 -7.99
N ASN A 363 19.73 -5.92 -7.10
CA ASN A 363 18.32 -6.28 -7.22
C ASN A 363 17.49 -5.63 -6.12
N MET A 364 16.18 -5.87 -6.17
CA MET A 364 15.23 -5.44 -5.15
C MET A 364 14.23 -6.54 -4.85
N PHE A 365 13.68 -6.51 -3.64
CA PHE A 365 12.51 -7.29 -3.25
C PHE A 365 11.50 -6.41 -2.50
N GLY A 366 10.24 -6.85 -2.48
CA GLY A 366 9.16 -6.21 -1.75
C GLY A 366 8.52 -7.17 -0.75
N VAL A 367 7.99 -6.63 0.34
CA VAL A 367 7.23 -7.36 1.35
C VAL A 367 5.93 -6.61 1.62
N PHE A 368 4.81 -7.29 1.42
CA PHE A 368 3.47 -6.81 1.78
C PHE A 368 2.94 -7.63 2.95
N ILE A 369 2.42 -6.97 3.98
CA ILE A 369 1.78 -7.63 5.13
C ILE A 369 0.28 -7.33 5.06
N LYS A 370 -0.52 -8.32 4.66
CA LYS A 370 -1.96 -8.19 4.46
C LYS A 370 -2.71 -8.18 5.80
N ASN A 371 -2.82 -7.01 6.40
CA ASN A 371 -3.49 -6.75 7.68
C ASN A 371 -4.05 -5.31 7.66
N SER A 372 -5.19 -5.06 8.31
CA SER A 372 -5.88 -3.76 8.32
C SER A 372 -6.08 -3.14 9.70
N HIS A 373 -5.75 -3.86 10.77
CA HIS A 373 -5.75 -3.33 12.13
C HIS A 373 -4.77 -2.18 12.28
N ALA A 374 -4.78 -1.48 13.42
CA ALA A 374 -3.72 -0.52 13.73
C ALA A 374 -2.36 -1.22 13.85
N GLN A 375 -1.34 -0.66 13.19
CA GLN A 375 -0.04 -1.30 12.98
C GLN A 375 1.07 -0.37 13.42
N GLY A 376 2.23 -0.96 13.70
CA GLY A 376 3.46 -0.22 13.87
C GLY A 376 4.64 -0.95 13.25
N ILE A 377 5.53 -0.15 12.67
CA ILE A 377 6.76 -0.59 12.05
C ILE A 377 7.91 0.10 12.77
N GLN A 378 8.91 -0.68 13.17
CA GLN A 378 10.16 -0.16 13.71
C GLN A 378 11.35 -0.64 12.87
N LEU A 379 12.15 0.31 12.38
CA LEU A 379 13.37 0.03 11.63
C LEU A 379 14.57 0.07 12.59
N THR A 380 15.51 -0.86 12.42
CA THR A 380 16.71 -0.98 13.27
C THR A 380 17.98 -0.97 12.41
N PRO A 381 19.14 -0.57 12.97
CA PRO A 381 20.40 -0.54 12.23
C PRO A 381 21.00 -1.94 11.95
N ALA A 382 20.33 -3.03 12.35
CA ALA A 382 20.79 -4.41 12.11
C ALA A 382 20.82 -4.85 10.64
N PRO A 383 20.58 -3.96 9.66
CA PRO A 383 19.27 -3.50 9.17
C PRO A 383 18.11 -4.45 9.46
N GLY A 384 17.21 -4.07 10.37
CA GLY A 384 16.05 -4.88 10.76
C GLY A 384 14.73 -4.15 10.60
N ILE A 385 13.66 -4.91 10.45
CA ILE A 385 12.27 -4.43 10.56
C ILE A 385 11.57 -5.24 11.65
N ILE A 386 10.83 -4.54 12.51
CA ILE A 386 9.93 -5.14 13.50
C ILE A 386 8.54 -4.65 13.13
N TYR A 387 7.67 -5.58 12.76
CA TYR A 387 6.26 -5.32 12.51
C TYR A 387 5.44 -5.79 13.70
N HIS A 388 4.55 -4.94 14.19
CA HIS A 388 3.52 -5.33 15.14
C HIS A 388 2.14 -4.82 14.74
N THR A 389 1.10 -5.57 15.09
CA THR A 389 -0.30 -5.21 14.86
C THR A 389 -1.15 -5.70 16.03
N ILE A 390 -2.34 -5.10 16.18
CA ILE A 390 -3.24 -5.36 17.31
C ILE A 390 -4.32 -6.39 17.01
N GLY A 391 -4.29 -7.07 15.86
CA GLY A 391 -5.29 -8.08 15.54
C GLY A 391 -5.07 -8.79 14.22
N GLY A 392 -6.05 -9.61 13.85
CA GLY A 392 -6.03 -10.38 12.61
C GLY A 392 -4.96 -11.48 12.63
N ILE A 393 -4.28 -11.66 11.49
CA ILE A 393 -3.20 -12.63 11.28
C ILE A 393 -1.97 -11.96 10.65
N LEU A 394 -0.85 -12.68 10.59
CA LEU A 394 0.31 -12.28 9.78
C LEU A 394 0.25 -13.00 8.44
N ASP A 395 -0.17 -12.30 7.39
CA ASP A 395 -0.24 -12.83 6.02
C ASP A 395 0.72 -12.05 5.12
N MET A 396 1.93 -12.57 4.94
CA MET A 396 3.04 -11.86 4.31
C MET A 396 3.26 -12.35 2.88
N TYR A 397 3.50 -11.42 1.95
CA TYR A 397 3.84 -11.71 0.56
C TYR A 397 5.20 -11.13 0.23
N PHE A 398 6.07 -11.94 -0.38
CA PHE A 398 7.38 -11.53 -0.85
C PHE A 398 7.39 -11.51 -2.38
N PHE A 399 7.86 -10.40 -2.96
CA PHE A 399 7.94 -10.16 -4.40
C PHE A 399 9.40 -9.98 -4.80
N LEU A 400 9.90 -10.80 -5.72
CA LEU A 400 11.31 -10.81 -6.09
C LEU A 400 11.51 -10.23 -7.50
N GLY A 401 12.14 -9.06 -7.57
CA GLY A 401 12.59 -8.47 -8.84
C GLY A 401 13.78 -9.24 -9.43
N PRO A 402 14.26 -8.81 -10.60
CA PRO A 402 15.61 -8.24 -10.54
C PRO A 402 15.56 -6.72 -10.50
N SER A 403 14.60 -6.06 -11.16
CA SER A 403 14.46 -4.60 -11.11
C SER A 403 13.41 -4.12 -10.10
N PRO A 404 13.53 -2.88 -9.58
CA PRO A 404 12.49 -2.23 -8.76
C PRO A 404 11.11 -2.22 -9.43
N SER A 405 11.04 -1.88 -10.72
CA SER A 405 9.78 -1.88 -11.48
C SER A 405 9.15 -3.28 -11.59
N ASN A 406 9.95 -4.35 -11.61
CA ASN A 406 9.41 -5.71 -11.55
C ASN A 406 8.76 -6.00 -10.19
N VAL A 407 9.33 -5.52 -9.09
CA VAL A 407 8.74 -5.71 -7.75
C VAL A 407 7.36 -5.06 -7.67
N VAL A 408 7.25 -3.80 -8.08
CA VAL A 408 5.96 -3.07 -8.09
C VAL A 408 4.97 -3.70 -9.08
N SER A 409 5.45 -4.17 -10.23
CA SER A 409 4.63 -4.92 -11.17
C SER A 409 4.08 -6.20 -10.54
N GLN A 410 4.91 -7.04 -9.93
CA GLN A 410 4.41 -8.27 -9.31
C GLN A 410 3.45 -8.00 -8.14
N PHE A 411 3.70 -6.92 -7.39
CA PHE A 411 2.83 -6.46 -6.32
C PHE A 411 1.45 -6.07 -6.87
N THR A 412 1.39 -5.16 -7.83
CA THR A 412 0.12 -4.70 -8.44
C THR A 412 -0.58 -5.78 -9.26
N GLU A 413 0.13 -6.77 -9.77
CA GLU A 413 -0.50 -7.97 -10.34
C GLU A 413 -1.30 -8.73 -9.27
N ALA A 414 -0.76 -8.85 -8.05
CA ALA A 414 -1.37 -9.58 -6.95
C ALA A 414 -2.56 -8.83 -6.34
N ILE A 415 -2.42 -7.52 -6.12
CA ILE A 415 -3.43 -6.70 -5.42
C ILE A 415 -4.46 -6.04 -6.35
N GLY A 416 -4.25 -6.13 -7.67
CA GLY A 416 -5.02 -5.42 -8.69
C GLY A 416 -4.25 -4.26 -9.29
N ARG A 417 -4.16 -4.24 -10.62
CA ARG A 417 -3.51 -3.17 -11.37
C ARG A 417 -4.25 -1.84 -11.19
N PRO A 418 -3.53 -0.70 -11.23
CA PRO A 418 -4.18 0.60 -11.13
C PRO A 418 -5.20 0.81 -12.25
N PHE A 419 -6.28 1.53 -11.96
CA PHE A 419 -7.25 1.91 -12.97
C PHE A 419 -6.59 2.82 -14.02
N PHE A 420 -7.05 2.73 -15.26
CA PHE A 420 -6.59 3.62 -16.32
C PHE A 420 -7.37 4.95 -16.22
N PRO A 421 -6.74 6.12 -16.05
CA PRO A 421 -7.47 7.39 -15.96
C PRO A 421 -8.03 7.87 -17.30
N PRO A 422 -9.08 8.70 -17.32
CA PRO A 422 -9.49 9.37 -18.54
C PRO A 422 -8.44 10.43 -18.94
N TYR A 423 -8.28 10.67 -20.24
CA TYR A 423 -7.25 11.57 -20.76
C TYR A 423 -7.37 12.99 -20.21
N TRP A 424 -8.60 13.49 -20.00
CA TRP A 424 -8.84 14.80 -19.41
C TRP A 424 -8.33 14.93 -17.96
N GLY A 425 -8.18 13.81 -17.24
CA GLY A 425 -7.57 13.80 -15.91
C GLY A 425 -6.10 14.21 -15.95
N MET A 426 -5.41 14.01 -17.08
CA MET A 426 -4.03 14.43 -17.24
C MET A 426 -3.89 15.97 -17.33
N GLY A 427 -4.99 16.70 -17.54
CA GLY A 427 -4.98 18.16 -17.53
C GLY A 427 -4.79 18.78 -16.15
N PHE A 428 -4.58 20.10 -16.12
CA PHE A 428 -4.52 20.87 -14.89
C PHE A 428 -5.91 21.09 -14.30
N GLN A 429 -5.97 21.14 -12.98
CA GLN A 429 -7.20 21.10 -12.21
C GLN A 429 -7.22 22.23 -11.16
N LEU A 430 -8.38 22.87 -11.02
CA LEU A 430 -8.57 23.98 -10.11
C LEU A 430 -9.66 23.69 -9.08
N SER A 431 -9.33 23.94 -7.82
CA SER A 431 -10.20 23.69 -6.67
C SER A 431 -9.96 24.72 -5.57
N ARG A 432 -10.91 24.84 -4.65
CA ARG A 432 -10.70 25.35 -3.29
C ARG A 432 -11.84 24.93 -2.38
N TYR A 433 -11.55 24.79 -1.11
CA TYR A 433 -12.56 24.85 -0.07
C TYR A 433 -12.96 26.31 0.15
N GLY A 434 -14.21 26.68 -0.18
CA GLY A 434 -14.72 28.03 0.08
C GLY A 434 -14.51 29.01 -1.06
N PHE A 435 -15.01 28.71 -2.27
CA PHE A 435 -15.33 29.77 -3.23
C PHE A 435 -16.42 30.70 -2.68
N ASN A 436 -17.30 30.16 -1.83
CA ASN A 436 -18.42 30.78 -1.13
C ASN A 436 -19.59 31.20 -2.01
N SER A 437 -19.43 31.28 -3.34
CA SER A 437 -20.50 31.57 -4.30
C SER A 437 -20.12 31.17 -5.72
N LEU A 438 -21.14 31.01 -6.57
CA LEU A 438 -20.94 30.79 -8.00
C LEU A 438 -20.18 31.94 -8.67
N GLN A 439 -20.40 33.19 -8.23
CA GLN A 439 -19.71 34.35 -8.77
C GLN A 439 -18.19 34.20 -8.59
N ASN A 440 -17.72 33.92 -7.39
CA ASN A 440 -16.30 33.77 -7.08
C ASN A 440 -15.68 32.56 -7.81
N MET A 441 -16.38 31.43 -7.84
CA MET A 441 -15.98 30.25 -8.60
C MET A 441 -15.81 30.59 -10.09
N SER A 442 -16.77 31.31 -10.67
CA SER A 442 -16.71 31.72 -12.08
C SER A 442 -15.59 32.73 -12.35
N LEU A 443 -15.31 33.65 -11.42
CA LEU A 443 -14.24 34.63 -11.55
C LEU A 443 -12.86 33.97 -11.52
N ALA A 444 -12.63 32.98 -10.66
CA ALA A 444 -11.37 32.21 -10.62
C ALA A 444 -11.09 31.50 -11.96
N VAL A 445 -12.12 30.86 -12.53
CA VAL A 445 -12.02 30.24 -13.87
C VAL A 445 -11.76 31.29 -14.95
N GLN A 446 -12.50 32.39 -14.94
CA GLN A 446 -12.36 33.46 -15.95
C GLN A 446 -10.98 34.09 -15.94
N ARG A 447 -10.46 34.49 -14.76
CA ARG A 447 -9.14 35.13 -14.65
C ARG A 447 -8.00 34.17 -15.01
N THR A 448 -8.12 32.89 -14.64
CA THR A 448 -7.14 31.86 -15.05
C THR A 448 -7.12 31.69 -16.57
N ARG A 449 -8.30 31.58 -17.20
CA ARG A 449 -8.42 31.46 -18.66
C ARG A 449 -8.03 32.73 -19.43
N GLN A 450 -8.18 33.92 -18.84
CA GLN A 450 -7.80 35.19 -19.47
C GLN A 450 -6.31 35.24 -19.84
N TYR A 451 -5.45 34.57 -19.07
CA TYR A 451 -4.02 34.45 -19.36
C TYR A 451 -3.67 33.27 -20.28
N GLY A 452 -4.67 32.48 -20.71
CA GLY A 452 -4.46 31.29 -21.53
C GLY A 452 -3.80 30.13 -20.76
N VAL A 453 -3.93 30.10 -19.43
CA VAL A 453 -3.48 28.95 -18.62
C VAL A 453 -4.34 27.74 -18.97
N PRO A 454 -3.76 26.58 -19.36
CA PRO A 454 -4.53 25.37 -19.61
C PRO A 454 -5.33 24.94 -18.38
N LEU A 455 -6.60 24.58 -18.56
CA LEU A 455 -7.51 24.20 -17.46
C LEU A 455 -8.57 23.20 -17.94
N ASP A 456 -8.54 22.00 -17.36
CA ASP A 456 -9.46 20.91 -17.72
C ASP A 456 -10.53 20.67 -16.68
N VAL A 457 -10.22 20.77 -15.39
CA VAL A 457 -11.13 20.33 -14.33
C VAL A 457 -11.38 21.45 -13.32
N LEU A 458 -12.66 21.65 -12.98
CA LEU A 458 -13.10 22.47 -11.86
C LEU A 458 -13.69 21.57 -10.77
N TYR A 459 -13.38 21.86 -9.52
CA TYR A 459 -13.95 21.15 -8.37
C TYR A 459 -15.00 22.00 -7.64
N GLY A 460 -16.04 21.34 -7.14
CA GLY A 460 -16.92 21.88 -6.11
C GLY A 460 -16.66 21.18 -4.79
N ASP A 461 -16.22 21.96 -3.81
CA ASP A 461 -16.06 21.53 -2.42
C ASP A 461 -17.39 21.68 -1.64
N ILE A 462 -17.40 21.38 -0.34
CA ILE A 462 -18.59 21.28 0.50
C ILE A 462 -19.37 22.59 0.59
N ASP A 463 -18.74 23.74 0.31
CA ASP A 463 -19.44 25.03 0.32
C ASP A 463 -20.46 25.18 -0.81
N VAL A 464 -20.43 24.30 -1.82
CA VAL A 464 -21.47 24.14 -2.86
C VAL A 464 -22.76 23.58 -2.27
N PHE A 465 -22.67 22.74 -1.23
CA PHE A 465 -23.82 22.09 -0.62
C PHE A 465 -24.67 23.07 0.20
N ARG A 466 -25.98 22.80 0.27
CA ARG A 466 -26.85 23.50 1.22
C ARG A 466 -26.61 22.92 2.61
N ASP A 467 -26.21 23.77 3.56
CA ASP A 467 -25.97 23.37 4.96
C ASP A 467 -24.98 22.19 5.12
N ASN A 468 -24.04 22.04 4.18
CA ASN A 468 -23.11 20.92 4.07
C ASN A 468 -23.80 19.53 3.94
N LEU A 469 -25.02 19.48 3.41
CA LEU A 469 -25.75 18.25 3.17
C LEU A 469 -25.38 17.68 1.80
N ASP A 470 -24.71 16.51 1.79
CA ASP A 470 -24.40 15.75 0.58
C ASP A 470 -25.62 15.56 -0.32
N PHE A 471 -25.40 15.49 -1.64
CA PHE A 471 -26.45 15.40 -2.66
C PHE A 471 -27.42 16.58 -2.72
N THR A 472 -27.02 17.75 -2.23
CA THR A 472 -27.75 19.02 -2.37
C THR A 472 -26.85 20.11 -2.95
N TYR A 473 -27.40 21.24 -3.37
CA TYR A 473 -26.59 22.44 -3.61
C TYR A 473 -27.31 23.69 -3.05
N ASP A 474 -26.53 24.70 -2.68
CA ASP A 474 -27.04 25.95 -2.14
C ASP A 474 -27.61 26.83 -3.25
N GLU A 475 -28.93 26.82 -3.40
CA GLU A 475 -29.63 27.55 -4.46
C GLU A 475 -29.56 29.09 -4.32
N VAL A 476 -29.00 29.62 -3.22
CA VAL A 476 -28.85 31.06 -3.00
C VAL A 476 -27.43 31.51 -3.36
N ARG A 477 -26.41 30.92 -2.74
CA ARG A 477 -25.00 31.27 -3.00
C ARG A 477 -24.52 30.73 -4.35
N TYR A 478 -25.11 29.64 -4.80
CA TYR A 478 -24.80 28.95 -6.05
C TYR A 478 -25.99 28.93 -7.03
N ALA A 479 -26.85 29.96 -6.97
CA ALA A 479 -27.94 30.16 -7.93
C ALA A 479 -27.41 30.12 -9.39
N GLY A 480 -27.91 29.17 -10.19
CA GLY A 480 -27.48 28.96 -11.58
C GLY A 480 -26.27 28.04 -11.78
N LEU A 481 -25.83 27.33 -10.73
CA LEU A 481 -24.71 26.38 -10.82
C LEU A 481 -24.94 25.27 -11.86
N PRO A 482 -26.12 24.59 -11.94
CA PRO A 482 -26.37 23.61 -12.99
C PRO A 482 -26.11 24.13 -14.40
N GLU A 483 -26.58 25.34 -14.72
CA GLU A 483 -26.40 25.99 -16.01
C GLU A 483 -24.93 26.34 -16.27
N TYR A 484 -24.22 26.83 -15.25
CA TYR A 484 -22.80 27.14 -15.34
C TYR A 484 -21.96 25.88 -15.60
N ILE A 485 -22.22 24.79 -14.87
CA ILE A 485 -21.51 23.51 -15.09
C ILE A 485 -21.80 22.98 -16.50
N LYS A 486 -23.04 23.03 -16.96
CA LYS A 486 -23.39 22.66 -18.34
C LYS A 486 -22.64 23.52 -19.37
N LYS A 487 -22.50 24.82 -19.13
CA LYS A 487 -21.75 25.74 -20.00
C LYS A 487 -20.27 25.34 -20.09
N ILE A 488 -19.55 25.24 -18.96
CA ILE A 488 -18.11 24.94 -18.99
C ILE A 488 -17.83 23.55 -19.56
N ARG A 489 -18.73 22.59 -19.36
CA ARG A 489 -18.65 21.26 -19.97
C ARG A 489 -18.81 21.30 -21.49
N GLY A 490 -19.70 22.15 -21.99
CA GLY A 490 -19.83 22.44 -23.43
C GLY A 490 -18.58 23.08 -24.04
N GLU A 491 -17.77 23.75 -23.23
CA GLU A 491 -16.48 24.35 -23.60
C GLU A 491 -15.29 23.39 -23.38
N GLY A 492 -15.56 22.13 -23.04
CA GLY A 492 -14.55 21.07 -22.91
C GLY A 492 -13.91 20.92 -21.52
N MET A 493 -14.35 21.67 -20.51
CA MET A 493 -13.98 21.40 -19.11
C MET A 493 -14.77 20.23 -18.51
N LYS A 494 -14.32 19.77 -17.34
CA LYS A 494 -14.96 18.77 -16.51
C LYS A 494 -15.24 19.33 -15.14
N TYR A 495 -16.26 18.79 -14.49
CA TYR A 495 -16.61 19.16 -13.12
C TYR A 495 -16.55 17.94 -12.20
N ILE A 496 -15.83 18.06 -11.09
CA ILE A 496 -15.77 17.04 -10.05
C ILE A 496 -16.42 17.59 -8.78
N GLN A 497 -17.32 16.81 -8.21
CA GLN A 497 -18.05 17.18 -7.01
C GLN A 497 -17.50 16.37 -5.83
N ILE A 498 -17.17 17.05 -4.73
CA ILE A 498 -16.90 16.35 -3.46
C ILE A 498 -18.16 15.60 -3.00
N GLN A 499 -18.00 14.48 -2.31
CA GLN A 499 -19.01 13.78 -1.53
C GLN A 499 -18.34 13.28 -0.25
N ASP A 500 -18.97 13.50 0.90
CA ASP A 500 -18.52 13.00 2.19
C ASP A 500 -19.33 11.74 2.54
N PRO A 501 -18.74 10.73 3.20
CA PRO A 501 -19.45 9.48 3.46
C PRO A 501 -20.59 9.67 4.47
N CYS A 502 -20.50 10.65 5.36
CA CYS A 502 -21.44 10.81 6.47
C CYS A 502 -22.74 11.52 6.05
N ILE A 503 -23.89 11.02 6.53
CA ILE A 503 -25.20 11.54 6.16
C ILE A 503 -25.89 12.14 7.38
N SER A 504 -26.36 13.39 7.28
CA SER A 504 -27.11 14.07 8.34
C SER A 504 -28.34 13.27 8.76
N ASN A 505 -28.51 13.06 10.07
CA ASN A 505 -29.59 12.27 10.66
C ASN A 505 -30.67 13.11 11.38
N GLY A 506 -30.53 14.43 11.38
CA GLY A 506 -31.38 15.36 12.14
C GLY A 506 -32.31 16.22 11.29
N GLU A 507 -32.37 16.00 9.97
CA GLU A 507 -33.21 16.78 9.07
C GLU A 507 -34.71 16.43 9.25
N PRO A 508 -35.63 17.38 9.02
CA PRO A 508 -37.06 17.09 9.01
C PRO A 508 -37.42 15.92 8.07
N ALA A 509 -38.34 15.06 8.49
CA ALA A 509 -38.75 13.90 7.70
C ALA A 509 -39.22 14.32 6.30
N GLY A 510 -38.64 13.70 5.26
CA GLY A 510 -38.94 14.01 3.85
C GLY A 510 -38.19 15.21 3.27
N SER A 511 -37.41 15.98 4.06
CA SER A 511 -36.62 17.11 3.53
C SER A 511 -35.22 16.72 3.07
N TYR A 512 -34.74 15.53 3.45
CA TYR A 512 -33.42 15.04 3.07
C TYR A 512 -33.48 13.59 2.54
N PRO A 513 -33.82 13.40 1.25
CA PRO A 513 -34.06 12.09 0.67
C PRO A 513 -32.90 11.08 0.77
N PRO A 514 -31.60 11.46 0.70
CA PRO A 514 -30.50 10.52 0.90
C PRO A 514 -30.58 9.80 2.25
N TYR A 515 -30.88 10.54 3.32
CA TYR A 515 -31.09 9.97 4.66
C TYR A 515 -32.32 9.06 4.69
N ASP A 516 -33.47 9.53 4.21
CA ASP A 516 -34.72 8.76 4.25
C ASP A 516 -34.59 7.41 3.51
N ARG A 517 -33.92 7.42 2.33
CA ARG A 517 -33.66 6.20 1.56
C ARG A 517 -32.61 5.30 2.20
N GLY A 518 -31.53 5.87 2.75
CA GLY A 518 -30.50 5.12 3.47
C GLY A 518 -31.08 4.43 4.71
N GLN A 519 -31.96 5.12 5.44
CA GLN A 519 -32.67 4.56 6.59
C GLN A 519 -33.62 3.43 6.17
N ALA A 520 -34.34 3.59 5.06
CA ALA A 520 -35.24 2.54 4.54
C ALA A 520 -34.48 1.30 4.03
N ALA A 521 -33.27 1.47 3.49
CA ALA A 521 -32.42 0.39 2.98
C ALA A 521 -31.44 -0.18 4.03
N ASP A 522 -31.51 0.33 5.27
CA ASP A 522 -30.66 -0.08 6.39
C ASP A 522 -29.16 -0.05 6.04
N VAL A 523 -28.66 1.10 5.59
CA VAL A 523 -27.30 1.19 5.01
C VAL A 523 -26.19 1.49 6.01
N TRP A 524 -26.52 1.72 7.28
CA TRP A 524 -25.61 2.30 8.26
C TRP A 524 -24.74 1.28 8.98
N VAL A 525 -23.53 1.70 9.36
CA VAL A 525 -22.71 1.06 10.41
C VAL A 525 -23.54 0.99 11.69
N LYS A 526 -23.42 -0.11 12.44
CA LYS A 526 -24.18 -0.34 13.67
C LYS A 526 -23.33 -0.16 14.91
N GLU A 527 -23.96 0.19 16.02
CA GLU A 527 -23.35 0.05 17.34
C GLU A 527 -23.25 -1.45 17.72
N PHE A 528 -22.66 -1.72 18.88
CA PHE A 528 -22.43 -3.06 19.40
C PHE A 528 -23.70 -3.93 19.59
N ASP A 529 -24.89 -3.32 19.61
CA ASP A 529 -26.16 -4.03 19.73
C ASP A 529 -26.68 -4.56 18.37
N ASN A 530 -25.99 -4.24 17.26
CA ASN A 530 -26.35 -4.56 15.88
C ASN A 530 -27.72 -4.00 15.44
N VAL A 531 -28.29 -3.04 16.17
CA VAL A 531 -29.60 -2.45 15.88
C VAL A 531 -29.49 -0.94 15.74
N THR A 532 -28.82 -0.29 16.69
CA THR A 532 -28.62 1.15 16.75
C THR A 532 -27.61 1.59 15.69
N ASN A 533 -27.88 2.68 14.98
CA ASN A 533 -26.95 3.23 13.98
C ASN A 533 -25.79 3.97 14.66
N ALA A 534 -24.58 3.81 14.14
CA ALA A 534 -23.39 4.52 14.58
C ALA A 534 -23.53 6.03 14.32
N GLU A 535 -23.59 6.83 15.40
CA GLU A 535 -23.72 8.28 15.35
C GLU A 535 -22.38 9.00 15.57
N GLY A 536 -22.13 10.05 14.78
CA GLY A 536 -21.00 10.94 14.97
C GLY A 536 -21.31 12.39 14.60
N LYS A 537 -20.25 13.15 14.32
CA LYS A 537 -20.32 14.56 13.96
C LYS A 537 -19.30 14.90 12.88
N VAL A 538 -19.73 15.50 11.77
CA VAL A 538 -18.86 16.01 10.71
C VAL A 538 -19.39 17.39 10.26
N TRP A 539 -19.44 17.69 8.95
CA TRP A 539 -19.73 19.01 8.38
C TRP A 539 -21.18 19.51 8.52
N PRO A 540 -22.23 18.67 8.37
CA PRO A 540 -23.61 19.11 8.56
C PRO A 540 -23.84 19.70 9.96
N LEU A 541 -24.86 20.56 10.10
CA LEU A 541 -25.21 21.15 11.40
C LEU A 541 -25.68 20.10 12.44
N ASN A 542 -26.43 19.10 11.98
CA ASN A 542 -26.93 18.01 12.83
C ASN A 542 -25.86 16.92 13.05
N ASN A 543 -26.20 15.88 13.80
CA ASN A 543 -25.38 14.67 13.88
C ASN A 543 -25.48 13.89 12.56
N VAL A 544 -24.60 12.91 12.41
CA VAL A 544 -24.52 12.09 11.18
C VAL A 544 -24.51 10.61 11.50
N PHE A 545 -24.98 9.81 10.54
CA PHE A 545 -24.72 8.38 10.49
C PHE A 545 -23.68 8.06 9.42
N PHE A 546 -22.95 6.96 9.62
CA PHE A 546 -21.93 6.46 8.70
C PHE A 546 -22.49 5.30 7.88
N PRO A 547 -22.50 5.35 6.54
CA PRO A 547 -22.81 4.22 5.69
C PRO A 547 -21.79 3.09 5.85
N ASP A 548 -22.24 1.85 5.78
CA ASP A 548 -21.42 0.65 5.71
C ASP A 548 -21.27 0.20 4.24
N TYR A 549 -20.26 0.72 3.56
CA TYR A 549 -20.00 0.41 2.14
C TYR A 549 -19.65 -1.06 1.87
N SER A 550 -19.37 -1.85 2.92
CA SER A 550 -19.21 -3.30 2.77
C SER A 550 -20.55 -4.02 2.57
N LYS A 551 -21.67 -3.37 2.89
CA LYS A 551 -23.02 -3.90 2.70
C LYS A 551 -23.51 -3.66 1.27
N GLN A 552 -24.00 -4.70 0.62
CA GLN A 552 -24.57 -4.62 -0.73
C GLN A 552 -25.70 -3.57 -0.86
N SER A 553 -26.59 -3.46 0.14
CA SER A 553 -27.66 -2.45 0.11
C SER A 553 -27.12 -1.02 0.20
N CYS A 554 -26.04 -0.79 0.95
CA CYS A 554 -25.35 0.50 1.00
C CYS A 554 -24.71 0.82 -0.36
N GLN A 555 -24.04 -0.14 -1.00
CA GLN A 555 -23.46 0.08 -2.33
C GLN A 555 -24.52 0.46 -3.37
N GLU A 556 -25.67 -0.21 -3.35
CA GLU A 556 -26.79 0.09 -4.25
C GLU A 556 -27.41 1.46 -3.98
N TRP A 557 -27.62 1.79 -2.71
CA TRP A 557 -28.06 3.12 -2.28
C TRP A 557 -27.09 4.20 -2.76
N TRP A 558 -25.79 4.08 -2.45
CA TRP A 558 -24.76 5.06 -2.82
C TRP A 558 -24.68 5.29 -4.34
N ILE A 559 -24.75 4.20 -5.11
CA ILE A 559 -24.81 4.28 -6.58
C ILE A 559 -26.04 5.07 -7.03
N GLN A 560 -27.20 4.80 -6.43
CA GLN A 560 -28.44 5.47 -6.80
C GLN A 560 -28.43 6.94 -6.40
N GLU A 561 -27.95 7.30 -5.20
CA GLU A 561 -27.86 8.70 -4.76
C GLU A 561 -27.01 9.54 -5.72
N ASN A 562 -25.86 9.01 -6.13
CA ASN A 562 -25.00 9.66 -7.10
C ASN A 562 -25.66 9.81 -8.49
N ILE A 563 -26.38 8.78 -8.97
CA ILE A 563 -27.11 8.83 -10.24
C ILE A 563 -28.24 9.88 -10.17
N GLU A 564 -28.98 9.93 -9.07
CA GLU A 564 -30.07 10.89 -8.87
C GLU A 564 -29.54 12.31 -8.75
N TYR A 565 -28.50 12.54 -7.94
CA TYR A 565 -27.92 13.87 -7.76
C TYR A 565 -27.33 14.42 -9.05
N ARG A 566 -26.74 13.56 -9.89
CA ARG A 566 -26.21 13.96 -11.19
C ARG A 566 -27.28 14.54 -12.14
N LYS A 567 -28.57 14.23 -11.95
CA LYS A 567 -29.67 14.84 -12.71
C LYS A 567 -29.82 16.33 -12.40
N THR A 568 -29.34 16.77 -11.24
CA THR A 568 -29.36 18.18 -10.81
C THR A 568 -28.09 18.90 -11.27
N ILE A 569 -26.91 18.34 -10.97
CA ILE A 569 -25.62 18.88 -11.40
C ILE A 569 -24.88 17.81 -12.20
N GLU A 570 -24.58 18.08 -13.47
CA GLU A 570 -23.93 17.11 -14.35
C GLU A 570 -22.41 16.98 -14.12
N PHE A 571 -21.98 16.44 -12.97
CA PHE A 571 -20.56 16.15 -12.70
C PHE A 571 -20.03 14.97 -13.55
N ASP A 572 -18.71 14.97 -13.76
CA ASP A 572 -17.97 14.01 -14.61
C ASP A 572 -17.12 13.00 -13.80
N GLY A 573 -16.94 13.25 -12.50
CA GLY A 573 -16.26 12.40 -11.52
C GLY A 573 -16.61 12.84 -10.09
N ILE A 574 -16.19 12.07 -9.10
CA ILE A 574 -16.42 12.40 -7.67
C ILE A 574 -15.11 12.40 -6.89
N TRP A 575 -15.09 13.24 -5.87
CA TRP A 575 -14.05 13.29 -4.85
C TRP A 575 -14.67 12.82 -3.54
N ILE A 576 -14.32 11.60 -3.10
CA ILE A 576 -14.75 11.05 -1.81
C ILE A 576 -13.75 11.47 -0.73
N ASP A 577 -14.21 12.26 0.22
CA ASP A 577 -13.38 12.84 1.28
C ASP A 577 -13.84 12.40 2.68
N MET A 578 -13.07 12.70 3.72
CA MET A 578 -13.44 12.39 5.12
C MET A 578 -13.68 10.90 5.39
N ASN A 579 -13.11 10.01 4.57
CA ASN A 579 -13.44 8.60 4.49
C ASN A 579 -12.42 7.66 5.15
N GLU A 580 -11.71 8.14 6.17
CA GLU A 580 -10.91 7.30 7.04
C GLU A 580 -11.69 6.22 7.83
N PRO A 581 -12.90 6.45 8.39
CA PRO A 581 -13.78 7.63 8.35
C PRO A 581 -13.44 8.67 9.43
N ALA A 582 -13.51 9.94 9.05
CA ALA A 582 -13.30 11.05 9.97
C ALA A 582 -14.53 11.28 10.86
N ASN A 583 -14.29 11.63 12.12
CA ASN A 583 -15.32 12.03 13.06
C ASN A 583 -14.81 13.18 13.93
N PHE A 584 -15.54 14.28 13.98
CA PHE A 584 -15.21 15.42 14.84
C PHE A 584 -15.51 15.13 16.31
N ALA A 585 -16.41 14.17 16.58
CA ALA A 585 -16.55 13.58 17.90
C ALA A 585 -15.50 12.49 18.12
N LYS A 586 -15.08 12.29 19.38
CA LYS A 586 -14.17 11.22 19.75
C LYS A 586 -14.94 9.90 19.89
N GLY A 587 -15.01 9.14 18.81
CA GLY A 587 -15.75 7.88 18.73
C GLY A 587 -17.23 8.07 18.40
N SER A 588 -17.98 8.70 19.31
CA SER A 588 -19.37 9.05 19.09
C SER A 588 -19.74 10.31 19.86
N THR A 589 -20.94 10.84 19.64
CA THR A 589 -21.51 11.95 20.42
C THR A 589 -21.69 11.62 21.91
N LYS A 590 -21.67 10.32 22.27
CA LYS A 590 -21.81 9.79 23.63
C LYS A 590 -20.51 9.19 24.18
N GLY A 591 -19.41 9.25 23.42
CA GLY A 591 -18.17 8.53 23.70
C GLY A 591 -18.26 7.03 23.38
N CYS A 592 -17.23 6.27 23.77
CA CYS A 592 -17.16 4.83 23.53
C CYS A 592 -17.12 4.04 24.83
N ARG A 593 -17.58 2.78 24.78
CA ARG A 593 -17.51 1.86 25.93
C ARG A 593 -16.07 1.55 26.28
N ASP A 594 -15.79 1.41 27.57
CA ASP A 594 -14.48 0.95 28.05
C ASP A 594 -14.37 -0.57 27.87
N ASN A 595 -13.70 -0.98 26.80
CA ASN A 595 -13.48 -2.38 26.46
C ASN A 595 -12.16 -2.57 25.70
N PRO A 596 -11.67 -3.81 25.55
CA PRO A 596 -10.39 -4.07 24.91
C PRO A 596 -10.28 -3.70 23.42
N LEU A 597 -11.39 -3.44 22.71
CA LEU A 597 -11.35 -2.96 21.32
C LEU A 597 -11.11 -1.46 21.28
N ASN A 598 -11.86 -0.69 22.09
CA ASN A 598 -11.72 0.76 22.15
C ASN A 598 -10.43 1.20 22.87
N ARG A 599 -10.00 0.43 23.87
CA ARG A 599 -8.79 0.68 24.69
C ARG A 599 -7.96 -0.59 24.80
N PRO A 600 -7.25 -1.00 23.73
CA PRO A 600 -6.41 -2.19 23.78
C PRO A 600 -5.23 -1.99 24.75
N LEU A 601 -4.70 -3.10 25.29
CA LEU A 601 -3.53 -3.09 26.18
C LEU A 601 -2.26 -2.60 25.47
N PHE A 602 -2.20 -2.76 24.15
CA PHE A 602 -1.14 -2.21 23.31
C PHE A 602 -1.76 -1.31 22.24
N LYS A 603 -1.22 -0.09 22.13
CA LYS A 603 -1.54 0.85 21.06
C LYS A 603 -0.24 1.12 20.28
N PRO A 604 -0.21 0.93 18.95
CA PRO A 604 0.93 1.35 18.15
C PRO A 604 1.17 2.87 18.28
N LYS A 605 2.30 3.36 17.76
CA LYS A 605 2.67 4.78 17.81
C LYS A 605 1.86 5.60 16.78
N ILE A 606 0.54 5.64 16.97
CA ILE A 606 -0.40 6.44 16.20
C ILE A 606 -0.77 7.72 16.98
N MET A 607 -1.23 8.74 16.28
CA MET A 607 -1.67 10.00 16.87
C MET A 607 -2.96 9.82 17.68
N GLY A 608 -3.10 10.58 18.76
CA GLY A 608 -4.25 10.54 19.66
C GLY A 608 -4.09 9.54 20.80
N ASP A 609 -4.85 9.71 21.88
CA ASP A 609 -4.73 8.88 23.08
C ASP A 609 -5.38 7.50 22.95
N THR A 610 -6.36 7.37 22.05
CA THR A 610 -7.21 6.17 21.85
C THR A 610 -7.30 5.83 20.37
N LEU A 611 -7.68 4.60 20.02
CA LEU A 611 -7.89 4.22 18.61
C LEU A 611 -9.03 5.03 17.95
N TYR A 612 -10.11 5.30 18.68
CA TYR A 612 -11.27 6.05 18.20
C TYR A 612 -11.10 7.59 18.27
N ASP A 613 -9.87 8.08 18.39
CA ASP A 613 -9.62 9.52 18.27
C ASP A 613 -9.78 9.96 16.82
N LYS A 614 -10.59 10.99 16.57
CA LYS A 614 -10.92 11.48 15.21
C LYS A 614 -11.63 10.47 14.29
N THR A 615 -12.20 9.39 14.83
CA THR A 615 -12.96 8.39 14.08
C THR A 615 -14.10 7.80 14.94
N VAL A 616 -14.77 6.76 14.47
CA VAL A 616 -15.86 6.06 15.15
C VAL A 616 -15.38 5.09 16.24
N CYS A 617 -16.27 4.60 17.11
CA CYS A 617 -15.90 3.60 18.11
C CYS A 617 -15.45 2.29 17.45
N MET A 618 -14.43 1.64 18.02
CA MET A 618 -13.84 0.41 17.47
C MET A 618 -14.73 -0.82 17.64
N ASP A 619 -15.70 -0.76 18.54
CA ASP A 619 -16.70 -1.79 18.78
C ASP A 619 -18.04 -1.54 18.05
N TYR A 620 -18.04 -0.64 17.06
CA TYR A 620 -19.09 -0.57 16.06
C TYR A 620 -18.92 -1.68 15.03
N GLU A 621 -20.03 -2.12 14.46
CA GLU A 621 -20.11 -3.32 13.62
C GLU A 621 -20.42 -2.94 12.16
N THR A 622 -19.69 -3.59 11.25
CA THR A 622 -19.95 -3.61 9.81
C THR A 622 -20.27 -5.03 9.39
N VAL A 623 -20.74 -5.24 8.16
CA VAL A 623 -20.94 -6.60 7.61
C VAL A 623 -19.64 -7.42 7.56
N LEU A 624 -18.47 -6.78 7.46
CA LEU A 624 -17.17 -7.45 7.43
C LEU A 624 -16.63 -7.80 8.82
N GLY A 625 -17.11 -7.14 9.86
CA GLY A 625 -16.61 -7.27 11.23
C GLY A 625 -16.59 -5.92 11.96
N SER A 626 -15.99 -5.91 13.14
CA SER A 626 -15.93 -4.71 13.97
C SER A 626 -15.06 -3.63 13.34
N GLN A 627 -15.27 -2.36 13.71
CA GLN A 627 -14.42 -1.24 13.29
C GLN A 627 -12.96 -1.45 13.72
N TYR A 628 -12.70 -2.16 14.82
CA TYR A 628 -11.36 -2.57 15.21
C TYR A 628 -10.61 -3.33 14.10
N ASP A 629 -11.33 -4.15 13.33
CA ASP A 629 -10.78 -4.93 12.22
C ASP A 629 -10.83 -4.17 10.90
N THR A 630 -11.91 -3.42 10.67
CA THR A 630 -12.32 -2.90 9.35
C THR A 630 -12.11 -1.41 9.16
N HIS A 631 -11.74 -0.64 10.19
CA HIS A 631 -11.61 0.81 10.12
C HIS A 631 -10.73 1.27 8.94
N SER A 632 -9.52 0.70 8.80
CA SER A 632 -8.62 1.06 7.70
C SER A 632 -9.09 0.61 6.31
N LEU A 633 -10.26 -0.03 6.21
CA LEU A 633 -10.89 -0.48 4.96
C LEU A 633 -12.08 0.40 4.56
N TYR A 634 -12.44 1.44 5.33
CA TYR A 634 -13.62 2.25 5.07
C TYR A 634 -13.58 2.93 3.69
N GLY A 635 -12.59 3.80 3.44
CA GLY A 635 -12.40 4.44 2.13
C GLY A 635 -12.11 3.44 1.00
N TRP A 636 -11.44 2.31 1.31
CA TRP A 636 -11.24 1.22 0.33
C TRP A 636 -12.57 0.58 -0.10
N SER A 637 -13.48 0.36 0.83
CA SER A 637 -14.81 -0.20 0.56
C SER A 637 -15.75 0.78 -0.14
N GLU A 638 -15.52 2.08 0.01
CA GLU A 638 -16.26 3.15 -0.68
C GLU A 638 -15.81 3.36 -2.14
N ALA A 639 -14.52 3.15 -2.44
CA ALA A 639 -13.92 3.48 -3.74
C ALA A 639 -14.53 2.71 -4.92
N GLU A 640 -14.74 1.39 -4.79
CA GLU A 640 -15.31 0.56 -5.86
C GLU A 640 -16.77 0.93 -6.21
N PRO A 641 -17.71 1.02 -5.25
CA PRO A 641 -19.07 1.41 -5.55
C PRO A 641 -19.17 2.84 -6.09
N SER A 642 -18.29 3.74 -5.64
CA SER A 642 -18.14 5.11 -6.17
C SER A 642 -17.78 5.10 -7.65
N LEU A 643 -16.79 4.30 -8.07
CA LEU A 643 -16.41 4.22 -9.48
C LEU A 643 -17.52 3.60 -10.33
N ARG A 644 -18.22 2.58 -9.79
CA ARG A 644 -19.40 2.01 -10.45
C ARG A 644 -20.53 3.02 -10.61
N ALA A 645 -20.79 3.82 -9.58
CA ALA A 645 -21.79 4.89 -9.64
C ALA A 645 -21.48 5.81 -10.80
N MET A 646 -20.23 6.25 -10.91
CA MET A 646 -19.81 7.19 -11.94
C MET A 646 -19.84 6.61 -13.34
N ARG A 647 -19.40 5.37 -13.52
CA ARG A 647 -19.49 4.69 -14.82
C ARG A 647 -20.94 4.51 -15.27
N ARG A 648 -21.86 4.18 -14.34
CA ARG A 648 -23.29 4.07 -14.64
C ARG A 648 -23.93 5.42 -14.94
N ALA A 649 -23.56 6.46 -14.18
CA ALA A 649 -24.15 7.79 -14.31
C ALA A 649 -23.67 8.54 -15.56
N THR A 650 -22.42 8.31 -15.99
CA THR A 650 -21.80 9.03 -17.12
C THR A 650 -21.76 8.20 -18.41
N GLY A 651 -21.77 6.86 -18.31
CA GLY A 651 -21.47 5.97 -19.43
C GLY A 651 -20.01 6.05 -19.91
N LYS A 652 -19.11 6.60 -19.09
CA LYS A 652 -17.70 6.85 -19.39
C LYS A 652 -16.81 6.25 -18.32
N ARG A 653 -15.50 6.24 -18.55
CA ARG A 653 -14.46 5.78 -17.62
C ARG A 653 -14.57 6.47 -16.26
N SER A 654 -14.79 7.79 -16.30
CA SER A 654 -14.86 8.69 -15.15
C SER A 654 -13.64 8.56 -14.22
N LEU A 655 -13.68 9.17 -13.03
CA LEU A 655 -12.66 9.01 -12.01
C LEU A 655 -13.25 9.22 -10.61
N VAL A 656 -12.60 8.61 -9.62
CA VAL A 656 -12.86 8.79 -8.19
C VAL A 656 -11.56 9.26 -7.54
N VAL A 657 -11.60 10.39 -6.84
CA VAL A 657 -10.50 10.89 -6.00
C VAL A 657 -10.79 10.48 -4.55
N SER A 658 -9.92 9.71 -3.89
CA SER A 658 -10.13 9.25 -2.51
C SER A 658 -9.02 9.70 -1.58
N ARG A 659 -9.38 10.15 -0.37
CA ARG A 659 -8.41 10.46 0.68
C ARG A 659 -7.87 9.20 1.30
N SER A 660 -8.72 8.49 2.04
CA SER A 660 -8.38 7.22 2.65
C SER A 660 -8.21 6.14 1.59
N THR A 661 -7.17 5.34 1.76
CA THR A 661 -6.83 4.23 0.87
C THR A 661 -6.27 3.04 1.67
N TYR A 662 -6.55 1.83 1.21
CA TYR A 662 -5.84 0.62 1.62
C TYR A 662 -5.15 0.01 0.41
N THR A 663 -4.21 -0.91 0.62
CA THR A 663 -3.60 -1.72 -0.44
C THR A 663 -4.65 -2.25 -1.43
N GLY A 664 -4.51 -1.94 -2.71
CA GLY A 664 -5.45 -2.30 -3.77
C GLY A 664 -6.43 -1.19 -4.18
N ALA A 665 -6.50 -0.07 -3.44
CA ALA A 665 -7.38 1.06 -3.77
C ALA A 665 -7.11 1.65 -5.17
N GLY A 666 -5.87 1.58 -5.65
CA GLY A 666 -5.48 2.07 -6.98
C GLY A 666 -6.26 1.45 -8.13
N LYS A 667 -6.90 0.29 -7.95
CA LYS A 667 -7.79 -0.33 -8.94
C LYS A 667 -9.10 0.46 -9.16
N TYR A 668 -9.46 1.32 -8.22
CA TYR A 668 -10.76 1.99 -8.19
C TYR A 668 -10.68 3.51 -8.05
N ALA A 669 -9.64 4.05 -7.40
CA ALA A 669 -9.51 5.47 -7.13
C ALA A 669 -8.09 6.01 -7.37
N VAL A 670 -8.02 7.33 -7.56
CA VAL A 670 -6.80 8.15 -7.45
C VAL A 670 -6.64 8.65 -6.02
N HIS A 671 -5.50 9.24 -5.71
CA HIS A 671 -5.23 9.82 -4.41
C HIS A 671 -4.60 11.21 -4.53
N TRP A 672 -4.81 12.06 -3.53
CA TRP A 672 -4.00 13.26 -3.31
C TRP A 672 -3.45 13.19 -1.88
N LEU A 673 -2.27 13.73 -1.64
CA LEU A 673 -1.53 13.60 -0.38
C LEU A 673 -2.16 14.35 0.82
N GLY A 674 -3.43 14.75 0.70
CA GLY A 674 -4.20 15.41 1.75
C GLY A 674 -3.80 16.85 2.05
N ASP A 675 -4.21 17.31 3.22
CA ASP A 675 -4.19 18.69 3.67
C ASP A 675 -2.77 19.14 4.07
N ASN A 676 -1.98 19.51 3.07
CA ASN A 676 -0.62 20.05 3.22
C ASN A 676 -0.63 21.56 3.55
N LYS A 677 0.55 22.15 3.73
CA LYS A 677 0.71 23.57 4.06
C LYS A 677 1.47 24.33 2.98
N SER A 678 1.24 25.63 2.90
CA SER A 678 1.99 26.59 2.07
C SER A 678 3.41 26.81 2.59
N GLN A 679 4.23 25.75 2.64
CA GLN A 679 5.61 25.75 3.13
C GLN A 679 6.56 25.03 2.14
N TRP A 680 7.84 25.40 2.17
CA TRP A 680 8.87 24.80 1.31
C TRP A 680 9.17 23.34 1.65
N ASP A 681 9.04 22.95 2.92
CA ASP A 681 9.20 21.56 3.35
C ASP A 681 8.09 20.67 2.79
N ASP A 682 6.83 21.11 2.82
CA ASP A 682 5.69 20.42 2.21
C ASP A 682 5.87 20.28 0.68
N LEU A 683 6.35 21.35 0.01
CA LEU A 683 6.74 21.29 -1.40
C LEU A 683 7.77 20.18 -1.67
N ALA A 684 8.83 20.09 -0.86
CA ALA A 684 9.87 19.08 -1.03
C ALA A 684 9.36 17.66 -0.74
N ARG A 685 8.64 17.48 0.38
CA ARG A 685 8.13 16.17 0.83
C ARG A 685 7.02 15.61 -0.04
N SER A 686 6.30 16.47 -0.77
CA SER A 686 5.33 16.02 -1.78
C SER A 686 5.92 15.05 -2.82
N ILE A 687 7.21 15.20 -3.16
CA ILE A 687 7.90 14.31 -4.11
C ILE A 687 7.99 12.91 -3.51
N ILE A 688 8.39 12.82 -2.23
CA ILE A 688 8.52 11.56 -1.49
C ILE A 688 7.18 10.83 -1.45
N GLY A 689 6.10 11.52 -1.04
CA GLY A 689 4.76 10.93 -1.02
C GLY A 689 4.32 10.43 -2.39
N CYS A 690 4.54 11.21 -3.46
CA CYS A 690 4.20 10.77 -4.82
C CYS A 690 4.99 9.52 -5.25
N LEU A 691 6.28 9.43 -4.90
CA LEU A 691 7.10 8.26 -5.19
C LEU A 691 6.61 7.01 -4.43
N GLU A 692 6.22 7.17 -3.17
CA GLU A 692 5.70 6.08 -2.34
C GLU A 692 4.36 5.55 -2.86
N PHE A 693 3.42 6.43 -3.22
CA PHE A 693 2.15 6.01 -3.82
C PHE A 693 2.30 5.34 -5.18
N ASN A 694 3.37 5.65 -5.93
CA ASN A 694 3.74 4.85 -7.10
C ASN A 694 4.16 3.42 -6.72
N LEU A 695 4.90 3.22 -5.63
CA LEU A 695 5.21 1.88 -5.10
C LEU A 695 3.94 1.15 -4.61
N PHE A 696 2.96 1.87 -4.06
CA PHE A 696 1.69 1.32 -3.58
C PHE A 696 0.72 0.94 -4.70
N GLY A 697 1.07 1.20 -5.97
CA GLY A 697 0.19 0.92 -7.09
C GLY A 697 -0.92 1.95 -7.28
N ILE A 698 -0.71 3.18 -6.83
CA ILE A 698 -1.62 4.33 -7.03
C ILE A 698 -0.82 5.45 -7.73
N PRO A 699 -0.46 5.25 -9.02
CA PRO A 699 0.46 6.15 -9.71
C PRO A 699 -0.17 7.49 -10.08
N TYR A 700 -1.48 7.64 -10.00
CA TYR A 700 -2.18 8.91 -10.21
C TYR A 700 -2.34 9.63 -8.87
N VAL A 701 -1.33 10.45 -8.55
CA VAL A 701 -1.11 11.06 -7.23
C VAL A 701 -0.43 12.42 -7.35
N GLY A 702 -0.67 13.29 -6.37
CA GLY A 702 -0.12 14.64 -6.29
C GLY A 702 -0.47 15.29 -4.96
N ALA A 703 0.16 16.43 -4.67
CA ALA A 703 -0.18 17.29 -3.53
C ALA A 703 -1.02 18.48 -3.98
N ASP A 704 -1.68 19.14 -3.03
CA ASP A 704 -2.36 20.40 -3.29
C ASP A 704 -1.33 21.50 -3.60
N ILE A 705 -1.29 21.89 -4.87
CA ILE A 705 -0.31 22.85 -5.40
C ILE A 705 -0.52 24.20 -4.72
N CYS A 706 0.59 24.81 -4.31
CA CYS A 706 0.72 26.04 -3.51
C CYS A 706 0.47 25.88 -2.00
N GLY A 707 -0.07 24.74 -1.56
CA GLY A 707 -0.38 24.43 -0.16
C GLY A 707 -1.85 24.66 0.17
N PHE A 708 -2.45 23.77 0.95
CA PHE A 708 -3.85 23.88 1.38
C PHE A 708 -4.01 24.87 2.54
N PHE A 709 -3.28 24.67 3.64
CA PHE A 709 -3.26 25.61 4.77
C PHE A 709 -2.25 26.75 4.57
N ASP A 710 -2.52 27.87 5.24
CA ASP A 710 -1.72 29.11 5.24
C ASP A 710 -1.70 29.85 3.90
N ASP A 711 -1.55 31.18 3.94
CA ASP A 711 -1.40 32.01 2.74
C ASP A 711 -0.07 31.68 2.02
N THR A 712 -0.16 31.30 0.75
CA THR A 712 1.03 31.07 -0.09
C THR A 712 1.72 32.38 -0.48
N THR A 713 2.96 32.29 -0.94
CA THR A 713 3.71 33.42 -1.51
C THR A 713 3.82 33.29 -3.02
N LEU A 714 4.02 34.40 -3.74
CA LEU A 714 4.21 34.36 -5.20
C LEU A 714 5.36 33.42 -5.59
N GLU A 715 6.48 33.47 -4.86
CA GLU A 715 7.64 32.62 -5.13
C GLU A 715 7.33 31.14 -4.91
N LEU A 716 6.82 30.78 -3.72
CA LEU A 716 6.47 29.41 -3.38
C LEU A 716 5.45 28.86 -4.37
N CYS A 717 4.37 29.59 -4.62
CA CYS A 717 3.30 29.15 -5.51
C CYS A 717 3.77 29.04 -6.97
N THR A 718 4.72 29.88 -7.41
CA THR A 718 5.37 29.72 -8.72
C THR A 718 6.19 28.42 -8.77
N ARG A 719 7.04 28.16 -7.77
CA ARG A 719 7.84 26.93 -7.70
C ARG A 719 6.97 25.68 -7.57
N TRP A 720 5.84 25.80 -6.87
CA TRP A 720 4.91 24.70 -6.73
C TRP A 720 4.13 24.43 -8.00
N HIS A 721 3.71 25.44 -8.78
CA HIS A 721 3.13 25.17 -10.10
C HIS A 721 4.16 24.57 -11.06
N GLN A 722 5.43 24.96 -10.95
CA GLN A 722 6.52 24.34 -11.70
C GLN A 722 6.67 22.85 -11.40
N LEU A 723 6.75 22.47 -10.12
CA LEU A 723 6.79 21.07 -9.72
C LEU A 723 5.47 20.35 -10.04
N GLY A 724 4.35 20.97 -9.69
CA GLY A 724 3.01 20.41 -9.76
C GLY A 724 2.52 20.14 -11.17
N ALA A 725 3.07 20.82 -12.18
CA ALA A 725 2.90 20.46 -13.59
C ALA A 725 3.43 19.05 -13.91
N PHE A 726 4.32 18.50 -13.07
CA PHE A 726 4.91 17.16 -13.19
C PHE A 726 4.44 16.16 -12.13
N TYR A 727 3.50 16.52 -11.24
CA TYR A 727 2.71 15.49 -10.57
C TYR A 727 1.84 14.76 -11.58
N THR A 728 1.52 13.50 -11.35
CA THR A 728 0.58 12.82 -12.23
C THR A 728 -0.84 13.35 -12.02
N PHE A 729 -1.22 13.65 -10.76
CA PHE A 729 -2.39 14.45 -10.36
C PHE A 729 -2.01 15.91 -10.09
N SER A 730 -2.43 16.81 -10.98
CA SER A 730 -2.03 18.22 -10.97
C SER A 730 -3.21 19.12 -10.60
N ARG A 731 -3.41 19.33 -9.30
CA ARG A 731 -4.50 20.15 -8.74
C ARG A 731 -3.96 21.28 -7.87
N ASN A 732 -4.37 22.51 -8.17
CA ASN A 732 -4.28 23.63 -7.23
C ASN A 732 -5.55 23.62 -6.37
N HIS A 733 -5.36 23.55 -5.05
CA HIS A 733 -6.43 23.51 -4.05
C HIS A 733 -6.01 24.32 -2.83
N ASN A 734 -6.96 24.92 -2.14
CA ASN A 734 -6.72 25.91 -1.09
C ASN A 734 -7.79 25.78 0.01
N ALA A 735 -7.44 26.11 1.24
CA ALA A 735 -8.37 26.09 2.36
C ALA A 735 -9.29 27.32 2.39
N ILE A 736 -10.41 27.16 3.09
CA ILE A 736 -11.34 28.25 3.37
C ILE A 736 -10.64 29.35 4.19
N ARG A 737 -10.97 30.61 3.90
CA ARG A 737 -10.44 31.83 4.54
C ARG A 737 -8.98 32.19 4.22
N GLN A 738 -8.26 31.40 3.42
CA GLN A 738 -6.96 31.79 2.87
C GLN A 738 -7.14 32.68 1.64
N GLN A 739 -6.12 33.48 1.31
CA GLN A 739 -6.08 34.30 0.11
C GLN A 739 -6.17 33.45 -1.16
N ASP A 740 -6.75 34.02 -2.22
CA ASP A 740 -6.87 33.35 -3.52
C ASP A 740 -5.46 32.99 -4.06
N GLN A 741 -5.31 31.77 -4.57
CA GLN A 741 -4.03 31.27 -5.10
C GLN A 741 -4.14 30.56 -6.46
N ASP A 742 -5.29 30.66 -7.12
CA ASP A 742 -5.41 30.22 -8.51
C ASP A 742 -4.49 31.04 -9.42
N PRO A 743 -3.98 30.49 -10.54
CA PRO A 743 -2.93 31.13 -11.31
C PRO A 743 -3.24 32.58 -11.74
N GLY A 744 -4.51 32.87 -12.03
CA GLY A 744 -4.94 34.18 -12.53
C GLY A 744 -4.98 35.31 -11.50
N VAL A 745 -4.64 35.07 -10.22
CA VAL A 745 -4.58 36.12 -9.18
C VAL A 745 -3.41 37.09 -9.38
N HIS A 746 -2.34 36.65 -10.06
CA HIS A 746 -1.15 37.47 -10.29
C HIS A 746 -0.60 37.24 -11.71
N PRO A 747 -0.32 38.29 -12.52
CA PRO A 747 0.13 38.13 -13.90
C PRO A 747 1.39 37.27 -14.06
N THR A 748 2.39 37.47 -13.20
CA THR A 748 3.63 36.67 -13.22
C THR A 748 3.38 35.20 -12.91
N LEU A 749 2.49 34.91 -11.96
CA LEU A 749 2.12 33.53 -11.63
C LEU A 749 1.43 32.89 -12.84
N ALA A 750 0.44 33.59 -13.42
CA ALA A 750 -0.28 33.11 -14.59
C ALA A 750 0.64 32.81 -15.78
N THR A 751 1.60 33.70 -16.09
CA THR A 751 2.56 33.49 -17.19
C THR A 751 3.44 32.27 -16.93
N PHE A 752 4.07 32.17 -15.76
CA PHE A 752 4.98 31.05 -15.48
C PHE A 752 4.25 29.71 -15.32
N THR A 753 3.04 29.72 -14.75
CA THR A 753 2.16 28.55 -14.70
C THR A 753 1.74 28.11 -16.09
N LYS A 754 1.39 29.05 -16.98
CA LYS A 754 1.09 28.73 -18.39
C LYS A 754 2.29 28.06 -19.07
N ASP A 755 3.48 28.67 -18.98
CA ASP A 755 4.67 28.18 -19.67
C ASP A 755 4.98 26.73 -19.27
N VAL A 756 4.91 26.39 -17.99
CA VAL A 756 5.18 25.02 -17.52
C VAL A 756 4.02 24.05 -17.80
N LEU A 757 2.77 24.52 -17.76
CA LEU A 757 1.63 23.67 -18.14
C LEU A 757 1.59 23.39 -19.64
N GLU A 758 2.03 24.29 -20.51
CA GLU A 758 2.16 23.98 -21.94
C GLU A 758 3.17 22.85 -22.19
N ILE A 759 4.23 22.75 -21.37
CA ILE A 759 5.14 21.59 -21.38
C ILE A 759 4.40 20.32 -20.97
N ARG A 760 3.66 20.35 -19.86
CA ARG A 760 2.82 19.21 -19.42
C ARG A 760 1.88 18.77 -20.54
N TYR A 761 1.12 19.68 -21.12
CA TYR A 761 0.13 19.39 -22.17
C TYR A 761 0.77 18.86 -23.44
N THR A 762 2.00 19.30 -23.74
CA THR A 762 2.81 18.74 -24.82
C THR A 762 3.15 17.26 -24.57
N LEU A 763 3.39 16.90 -23.32
CA LEU A 763 3.82 15.57 -22.88
C LEU A 763 2.67 14.63 -22.49
N ILE A 764 1.40 15.05 -22.56
CA ILE A 764 0.28 14.18 -22.18
C ILE A 764 0.26 12.86 -22.98
N PRO A 765 0.54 12.79 -24.29
CA PRO A 765 0.60 11.49 -24.98
C PRO A 765 1.61 10.51 -24.37
N PHE A 766 2.76 11.01 -23.93
CA PHE A 766 3.76 10.22 -23.21
C PHE A 766 3.24 9.80 -21.83
N LEU A 767 2.72 10.75 -21.03
CA LEU A 767 2.17 10.47 -19.71
C LEU A 767 1.01 9.46 -19.76
N TYR A 768 0.12 9.59 -20.74
CA TYR A 768 -1.01 8.69 -20.94
C TYR A 768 -0.57 7.28 -21.38
N THR A 769 0.53 7.19 -22.15
CA THR A 769 1.17 5.90 -22.46
C THR A 769 1.77 5.26 -21.20
N LEU A 770 2.40 6.04 -20.31
CA LEU A 770 2.87 5.53 -19.01
C LEU A 770 1.72 4.99 -18.16
N PHE A 771 0.56 5.65 -18.18
CA PHE A 771 -0.64 5.15 -17.50
C PHE A 771 -1.22 3.89 -18.13
N TYR A 772 -1.13 3.73 -19.45
CA TYR A 772 -1.48 2.48 -20.11
C TYR A 772 -0.54 1.35 -19.65
N GLU A 773 0.76 1.60 -19.57
CA GLU A 773 1.75 0.64 -19.06
C GLU A 773 1.52 0.34 -17.57
N ALA A 774 1.17 1.33 -16.75
CA ALA A 774 0.80 1.11 -15.36
C ALA A 774 -0.45 0.22 -15.24
N HIS A 775 -1.48 0.47 -16.05
CA HIS A 775 -2.71 -0.31 -16.02
C HIS A 775 -2.52 -1.75 -16.52
N THR A 776 -1.71 -1.95 -17.57
CA THR A 776 -1.54 -3.27 -18.22
C THR A 776 -0.36 -4.08 -17.67
N GLN A 777 0.69 -3.41 -17.21
CA GLN A 777 1.97 -4.01 -16.80
C GLN A 777 2.36 -3.64 -15.36
N GLY A 778 1.68 -2.68 -14.71
CA GLY A 778 1.97 -2.19 -13.35
C GLY A 778 3.34 -1.58 -13.16
N HIS A 779 3.82 -0.90 -14.18
CA HIS A 779 4.94 0.01 -14.04
C HIS A 779 4.52 1.24 -13.22
N THR A 780 5.50 1.85 -12.55
CA THR A 780 5.37 3.18 -11.95
C THR A 780 5.39 4.24 -13.04
N VAL A 781 4.73 5.37 -12.78
CA VAL A 781 4.66 6.52 -13.69
C VAL A 781 5.66 7.59 -13.25
N MET A 782 5.57 8.03 -11.99
CA MET A 782 6.56 8.88 -11.35
C MET A 782 7.57 7.97 -10.64
N ARG A 783 8.82 7.96 -11.09
CA ARG A 783 9.85 7.00 -10.64
C ARG A 783 10.95 7.70 -9.88
N SER A 784 11.46 7.06 -8.84
CA SER A 784 12.70 7.51 -8.19
C SER A 784 13.88 7.25 -9.10
N LEU A 785 14.98 8.00 -8.93
CA LEU A 785 16.22 7.67 -9.64
C LEU A 785 16.73 6.29 -9.23
N MET A 786 16.55 5.90 -7.97
CA MET A 786 16.88 4.54 -7.49
C MET A 786 16.16 3.46 -8.29
N GLU A 787 14.86 3.63 -8.57
CA GLU A 787 14.10 2.66 -9.36
C GLU A 787 14.71 2.47 -10.76
N GLN A 788 15.11 3.57 -11.39
CA GLN A 788 15.62 3.57 -12.76
C GLN A 788 17.11 3.20 -12.86
N PHE A 789 17.89 3.45 -11.81
CA PHE A 789 19.35 3.39 -11.79
C PHE A 789 19.90 2.66 -10.56
N ILE A 790 19.25 1.59 -10.10
CA ILE A 790 19.60 0.87 -8.87
C ILE A 790 21.09 0.46 -8.75
N LYS A 791 21.80 0.27 -9.87
CA LYS A 791 23.23 -0.06 -9.88
C LYS A 791 24.14 1.11 -9.50
N ASP A 792 23.61 2.33 -9.52
CA ASP A 792 24.29 3.54 -9.11
C ASP A 792 23.87 3.92 -7.68
N SER A 793 24.76 3.67 -6.71
CA SER A 793 24.48 3.87 -5.28
C SER A 793 24.17 5.30 -4.90
N GLU A 794 24.63 6.30 -5.67
CA GLU A 794 24.30 7.70 -5.43
C GLU A 794 22.79 7.94 -5.52
N THR A 795 22.11 7.20 -6.40
CA THR A 795 20.67 7.37 -6.64
C THR A 795 19.79 6.85 -5.51
N HIS A 796 20.33 6.03 -4.61
CA HIS A 796 19.56 5.40 -3.52
C HIS A 796 19.04 6.41 -2.50
N ASN A 797 19.67 7.57 -2.36
CA ASN A 797 19.26 8.61 -1.41
C ASN A 797 18.69 9.86 -2.09
N ILE A 798 18.45 9.83 -3.40
CA ILE A 798 17.94 10.99 -4.13
C ILE A 798 16.42 10.96 -4.10
N ASP A 799 15.85 11.97 -3.45
CA ASP A 799 14.40 12.16 -3.27
C ASP A 799 13.90 13.56 -3.64
N LYS A 800 14.82 14.45 -4.03
CA LYS A 800 14.52 15.79 -4.58
C LYS A 800 14.49 15.82 -6.12
N GLN A 801 14.82 14.71 -6.77
CA GLN A 801 14.76 14.52 -8.23
C GLN A 801 13.94 13.27 -8.53
N PHE A 802 13.21 13.28 -9.65
CA PHE A 802 12.43 12.13 -10.08
C PHE A 802 12.33 12.04 -11.60
N MET A 803 11.84 10.90 -12.07
CA MET A 803 11.62 10.62 -13.48
C MET A 803 10.13 10.50 -13.81
N TRP A 804 9.72 10.91 -15.00
CA TRP A 804 8.53 10.38 -15.65
C TRP A 804 8.91 9.20 -16.54
N GLY A 805 8.41 8.02 -16.17
CA GLY A 805 8.81 6.76 -16.76
C GLY A 805 10.32 6.59 -16.69
N SER A 806 10.92 6.17 -17.81
CA SER A 806 12.37 6.01 -17.95
C SER A 806 13.04 7.15 -18.72
N ALA A 807 12.30 8.18 -19.17
CA ALA A 807 12.73 9.07 -20.24
C ALA A 807 12.92 10.55 -19.86
N ILE A 808 12.25 11.06 -18.84
CA ILE A 808 12.29 12.50 -18.49
C ILE A 808 12.70 12.65 -17.04
N LEU A 809 13.79 13.37 -16.77
CA LEU A 809 14.29 13.76 -15.45
C LEU A 809 13.80 15.17 -15.11
N ILE A 810 13.23 15.32 -13.91
CA ILE A 810 12.72 16.59 -13.37
C ILE A 810 13.50 16.92 -12.09
N ASN A 811 14.04 18.14 -11.99
CA ASN A 811 14.68 18.65 -10.77
C ASN A 811 14.13 20.04 -10.39
N PRO A 812 13.14 20.12 -9.48
CA PRO A 812 12.55 21.38 -9.04
C PRO A 812 13.47 22.20 -8.12
N VAL A 813 13.20 23.50 -8.02
CA VAL A 813 13.75 24.37 -6.97
C VAL A 813 12.88 24.20 -5.72
N LEU A 814 13.49 23.79 -4.62
CA LEU A 814 12.79 23.43 -3.36
C LEU A 814 13.19 24.31 -2.17
N GLU A 815 13.94 25.39 -2.41
CA GLU A 815 14.44 26.28 -1.36
C GLU A 815 14.11 27.73 -1.70
N GLN A 816 13.72 28.49 -0.69
CA GLN A 816 13.37 29.91 -0.83
C GLN A 816 14.56 30.75 -1.31
N GLY A 817 14.33 31.64 -2.26
CA GLY A 817 15.32 32.54 -2.83
C GLY A 817 16.32 31.87 -3.78
N ALA A 818 16.24 30.55 -3.98
CA ALA A 818 17.19 29.84 -4.82
C ALA A 818 16.91 30.08 -6.32
N SER A 819 17.99 30.36 -7.05
CA SER A 819 18.00 30.51 -8.51
C SER A 819 18.89 29.48 -9.22
N THR A 820 19.35 28.48 -8.46
CA THR A 820 20.16 27.36 -8.93
C THR A 820 19.77 26.11 -8.16
N VAL A 821 19.96 24.93 -8.76
CA VAL A 821 19.73 23.63 -8.11
C VAL A 821 20.88 22.68 -8.38
N ASP A 822 21.16 21.82 -7.42
CA ASP A 822 22.08 20.70 -7.60
C ASP A 822 21.35 19.54 -8.28
N VAL A 823 21.78 19.19 -9.50
CA VAL A 823 21.24 18.10 -10.30
C VAL A 823 22.25 16.96 -10.31
N TYR A 824 21.87 15.78 -9.83
CA TYR A 824 22.59 14.55 -10.18
C TYR A 824 22.14 14.07 -11.55
N PHE A 825 23.10 13.85 -12.44
CA PHE A 825 22.91 13.23 -13.75
C PHE A 825 23.40 11.78 -13.67
N PRO A 826 22.49 10.78 -13.70
CA PRO A 826 22.88 9.38 -13.80
C PRO A 826 23.73 9.07 -15.04
N ASP A 827 24.26 7.85 -15.12
CA ASP A 827 25.25 7.40 -16.11
C ASP A 827 24.69 7.20 -17.54
N ASP A 828 24.06 8.24 -18.09
CA ASP A 828 23.48 8.31 -19.43
C ASP A 828 23.78 9.66 -20.11
N ARG A 829 23.43 9.76 -21.39
CA ARG A 829 23.35 11.04 -22.10
C ARG A 829 22.07 11.76 -21.69
N TRP A 830 22.14 13.09 -21.55
CA TRP A 830 21.01 13.91 -21.12
C TRP A 830 20.87 15.14 -22.01
N TYR A 831 19.64 15.47 -22.41
CA TYR A 831 19.33 16.58 -23.30
C TYR A 831 18.40 17.57 -22.62
N THR A 832 18.66 18.86 -22.72
CA THR A 832 17.75 19.88 -22.19
C THR A 832 16.40 19.83 -22.90
N TRP A 833 15.29 19.92 -22.17
CA TRP A 833 13.95 19.99 -22.75
C TRP A 833 13.79 21.16 -23.74
N SER A 834 14.21 22.36 -23.33
CA SER A 834 13.97 23.60 -24.06
C SER A 834 14.66 23.66 -25.42
N THR A 835 15.87 23.10 -25.56
CA THR A 835 16.66 23.25 -26.78
C THR A 835 17.00 21.92 -27.45
N GLY A 836 16.98 20.80 -26.72
CA GLY A 836 17.48 19.51 -27.20
C GLY A 836 19.01 19.40 -27.17
N VAL A 837 19.72 20.39 -26.62
CA VAL A 837 21.18 20.36 -26.45
C VAL A 837 21.56 19.33 -25.39
N GLU A 838 22.57 18.51 -25.70
CA GLU A 838 23.19 17.56 -24.78
C GLU A 838 23.98 18.30 -23.70
N VAL A 839 23.77 17.93 -22.43
CA VAL A 839 24.59 18.44 -21.33
C VAL A 839 25.86 17.60 -21.16
N PRO A 840 26.99 18.21 -20.74
CA PRO A 840 28.26 17.50 -20.60
C PRO A 840 28.37 16.72 -19.28
N PHE A 841 27.25 16.33 -18.67
CA PHE A 841 27.22 15.70 -17.35
C PHE A 841 26.71 14.26 -17.44
N ARG A 842 27.46 13.34 -16.84
CA ARG A 842 27.16 11.92 -16.75
C ARG A 842 27.75 11.36 -15.46
N LYS A 843 26.95 10.62 -14.69
CA LYS A 843 27.29 10.06 -13.38
C LYS A 843 27.94 11.07 -12.42
N GLN A 844 27.40 12.29 -12.39
CA GLN A 844 27.94 13.38 -11.56
C GLN A 844 26.87 14.41 -11.19
N ARG A 845 27.15 15.15 -10.11
CA ARG A 845 26.39 16.33 -9.68
C ARG A 845 26.82 17.58 -10.42
N SER A 846 25.90 18.51 -10.64
CA SER A 846 26.19 19.80 -11.23
C SER A 846 25.20 20.86 -10.76
N ILE A 847 25.70 22.06 -10.48
CA ILE A 847 24.87 23.22 -10.13
C ILE A 847 24.32 23.84 -11.42
N ILE A 848 23.00 23.78 -11.58
CA ILE A 848 22.29 24.24 -12.76
C ILE A 848 21.53 25.53 -12.45
N SER A 849 21.54 26.47 -13.39
CA SER A 849 20.72 27.69 -13.31
C SER A 849 19.24 27.36 -13.42
N ALA A 850 18.45 27.85 -12.46
CA ALA A 850 17.01 27.68 -12.36
C ALA A 850 16.37 28.99 -11.86
N PRO A 851 16.41 30.08 -12.67
CA PRO A 851 15.72 31.32 -12.31
C PRO A 851 14.21 31.08 -12.08
N LEU A 852 13.51 32.06 -11.52
CA LEU A 852 12.13 31.91 -11.06
C LEU A 852 11.17 31.36 -12.14
N ASN A 853 11.42 31.64 -13.41
CA ASN A 853 10.62 31.19 -14.55
C ASN A 853 11.04 29.84 -15.16
N VAL A 854 12.02 29.13 -14.57
CA VAL A 854 12.57 27.90 -15.13
C VAL A 854 12.58 26.78 -14.09
N ILE A 855 12.06 25.62 -14.50
CA ILE A 855 12.30 24.32 -13.86
C ILE A 855 13.23 23.48 -14.76
N PRO A 856 14.36 22.98 -14.23
CA PRO A 856 15.23 22.07 -14.97
C PRO A 856 14.55 20.74 -15.34
N ILE A 857 14.51 20.46 -16.66
CA ILE A 857 13.96 19.24 -17.24
C ILE A 857 14.94 18.70 -18.28
N TYR A 858 15.23 17.40 -18.19
CA TYR A 858 16.14 16.71 -19.10
C TYR A 858 15.52 15.45 -19.69
N MET A 859 15.71 15.24 -20.98
CA MET A 859 15.33 14.02 -21.67
C MET A 859 16.53 13.08 -21.71
N ARG A 860 16.31 11.82 -21.35
CA ARG A 860 17.33 10.78 -21.31
C ARG A 860 17.64 10.26 -22.72
N GLY A 861 18.91 10.06 -23.04
CA GLY A 861 19.33 9.33 -24.24
C GLY A 861 18.77 7.90 -24.27
N GLY A 862 18.56 7.37 -25.47
CA GLY A 862 17.95 6.04 -25.66
C GLY A 862 16.42 6.05 -25.63
N SER A 863 15.78 7.21 -25.49
CA SER A 863 14.32 7.36 -25.43
C SER A 863 13.71 8.02 -26.66
N ILE A 864 12.48 7.61 -27.00
CA ILE A 864 11.59 8.29 -27.94
C ILE A 864 10.33 8.74 -27.19
N ILE A 865 10.03 10.03 -27.26
CA ILE A 865 8.93 10.66 -26.50
C ILE A 865 7.86 11.16 -27.49
N PRO A 866 6.63 10.61 -27.47
CA PRO A 866 5.51 11.17 -28.23
C PRO A 866 5.02 12.46 -27.57
N THR A 867 4.66 13.43 -28.41
CA THR A 867 4.20 14.77 -28.01
C THR A 867 2.97 15.18 -28.79
N GLN A 868 2.24 16.18 -28.29
CA GLN A 868 1.13 16.81 -29.00
C GLN A 868 1.25 18.32 -28.92
N VAL A 869 0.84 19.06 -29.94
CA VAL A 869 0.78 20.52 -29.82
C VAL A 869 -0.25 20.88 -28.72
N PRO A 870 0.15 21.63 -27.67
CA PRO A 870 -0.72 21.90 -26.52
C PRO A 870 -1.87 22.84 -26.90
N ALA A 871 -2.86 22.94 -26.01
CA ALA A 871 -3.97 23.89 -26.11
C ALA A 871 -4.49 24.20 -24.70
N ASN A 872 -5.48 25.10 -24.61
CA ASN A 872 -6.05 25.54 -23.33
C ASN A 872 -6.81 24.45 -22.55
N SER A 873 -7.09 23.29 -23.15
CA SER A 873 -7.58 22.10 -22.45
C SER A 873 -7.30 20.84 -23.29
N THR A 874 -7.41 19.65 -22.69
CA THR A 874 -7.23 18.39 -23.41
C THR A 874 -8.31 18.15 -24.48
N PHE A 875 -9.51 18.71 -24.29
CA PHE A 875 -10.58 18.68 -25.28
C PHE A 875 -10.16 19.31 -26.62
N TYR A 876 -9.30 20.34 -26.57
CA TYR A 876 -8.75 20.97 -27.76
C TYR A 876 -7.42 20.32 -28.17
N SER A 877 -6.50 20.06 -27.23
CA SER A 877 -5.16 19.57 -27.57
C SER A 877 -5.21 18.22 -28.26
N ARG A 878 -6.13 17.32 -27.88
CA ARG A 878 -6.29 15.99 -28.50
C ARG A 878 -6.57 16.02 -30.00
N LYS A 879 -7.01 17.15 -30.55
CA LYS A 879 -7.30 17.34 -31.98
C LYS A 879 -6.10 17.90 -32.74
N ASN A 880 -5.07 18.35 -32.04
CA ASN A 880 -3.91 18.96 -32.65
C ASN A 880 -2.93 17.89 -33.18
N PRO A 881 -2.06 18.27 -34.12
CA PRO A 881 -1.01 17.40 -34.61
C PRO A 881 -0.09 16.88 -33.50
N LEU A 882 0.43 15.67 -33.71
CA LEU A 882 1.37 15.01 -32.82
C LEU A 882 2.81 15.25 -33.28
N GLY A 883 3.77 14.97 -32.41
CA GLY A 883 5.18 14.95 -32.75
C GLY A 883 5.95 13.87 -32.01
N ILE A 884 7.20 13.64 -32.40
CA ILE A 884 8.08 12.64 -31.77
C ILE A 884 9.44 13.29 -31.50
N ILE A 885 9.97 13.11 -30.29
CA ILE A 885 11.33 13.52 -29.93
C ILE A 885 12.18 12.26 -29.73
N VAL A 886 13.20 12.09 -30.56
CA VAL A 886 14.19 11.00 -30.50
C VAL A 886 15.44 11.54 -29.79
N ASN A 887 15.79 10.96 -28.65
CA ASN A 887 16.98 11.32 -27.88
C ASN A 887 18.08 10.28 -28.09
N GLN A 888 19.15 10.60 -28.83
CA GLN A 888 20.20 9.63 -29.15
C GLN A 888 20.83 9.03 -27.87
N GLY A 889 20.95 7.70 -27.84
CA GLY A 889 21.68 6.95 -26.79
C GLY A 889 23.18 6.92 -27.05
N ASP A 890 23.90 6.00 -26.42
CA ASP A 890 25.31 5.75 -26.78
C ASP A 890 25.40 5.08 -28.17
N LEU A 891 26.62 5.01 -28.74
CA LEU A 891 26.83 4.39 -30.06
C LEU A 891 26.33 2.94 -30.07
N ASP A 892 25.67 2.54 -31.15
CA ASP A 892 25.07 1.21 -31.39
C ASP A 892 23.83 0.85 -30.54
N ASP A 893 23.34 1.77 -29.69
CA ASP A 893 22.08 1.59 -28.97
C ASP A 893 20.86 1.76 -29.90
N SER A 894 19.91 0.83 -29.84
CA SER A 894 18.56 1.06 -30.36
C SER A 894 17.83 2.04 -29.43
N VAL A 895 17.41 3.19 -29.94
CA VAL A 895 16.60 4.16 -29.20
C VAL A 895 15.14 3.75 -29.31
N LYS A 896 14.40 3.68 -28.19
CA LYS A 896 13.04 3.13 -28.18
C LYS A 896 12.04 4.03 -27.48
N GLY A 897 10.77 3.91 -27.89
CA GLY A 897 9.62 4.47 -27.19
C GLY A 897 8.35 3.74 -27.59
N THR A 898 7.27 4.09 -26.91
CA THR A 898 5.94 3.50 -27.11
C THR A 898 4.93 4.64 -27.22
N PHE A 899 3.84 4.39 -27.94
CA PHE A 899 2.75 5.33 -28.09
C PHE A 899 1.41 4.58 -28.01
N TYR A 900 0.59 4.97 -27.04
CA TYR A 900 -0.77 4.50 -26.88
C TYR A 900 -1.79 5.61 -27.20
N TRP A 901 -2.86 5.26 -27.91
CA TRP A 901 -3.95 6.19 -28.20
C TRP A 901 -5.32 5.49 -28.27
N ASP A 902 -6.29 5.99 -27.53
CA ASP A 902 -7.71 5.62 -27.61
C ASP A 902 -8.58 6.88 -27.62
N ASP A 903 -9.89 6.72 -27.44
CA ASP A 903 -10.82 7.86 -27.37
C ASP A 903 -10.65 8.75 -26.13
N GLY A 904 -9.88 8.30 -25.14
CA GLY A 904 -9.55 9.05 -23.93
C GLY A 904 -10.59 8.97 -22.82
N GLU A 905 -11.71 8.27 -23.01
CA GLU A 905 -12.83 8.33 -22.07
C GLU A 905 -13.72 7.09 -21.97
N SER A 906 -13.67 6.14 -22.92
CA SER A 906 -14.45 4.90 -22.81
C SER A 906 -13.89 4.00 -21.70
N SER A 907 -14.77 3.38 -20.93
CA SER A 907 -14.37 2.54 -19.78
C SER A 907 -13.78 1.20 -20.17
N ASP A 908 -14.01 0.73 -21.41
CA ASP A 908 -13.68 -0.60 -21.90
C ASP A 908 -12.76 -0.58 -23.13
N SER A 909 -12.08 0.55 -23.43
CA SER A 909 -11.28 0.69 -24.65
C SER A 909 -10.17 -0.35 -24.75
N ILE A 910 -9.54 -0.72 -23.64
CA ILE A 910 -8.47 -1.71 -23.58
C ILE A 910 -9.05 -3.12 -23.71
N GLU A 911 -10.09 -3.45 -22.94
CA GLU A 911 -10.73 -4.77 -22.94
C GLU A 911 -11.41 -5.09 -24.27
N SER A 912 -12.02 -4.08 -24.91
CA SER A 912 -12.64 -4.19 -26.23
C SER A 912 -11.65 -4.03 -27.39
N LEU A 913 -10.35 -3.86 -27.09
CA LEU A 913 -9.28 -3.67 -28.06
C LEU A 913 -9.54 -2.49 -29.02
N LYS A 914 -10.15 -1.39 -28.56
CA LYS A 914 -10.44 -0.18 -29.34
C LYS A 914 -9.41 0.92 -29.10
N TYR A 915 -8.17 0.65 -29.50
CA TYR A 915 -7.06 1.58 -29.37
C TYR A 915 -6.04 1.41 -30.51
N ILE A 916 -5.04 2.28 -30.51
CA ILE A 916 -3.82 2.22 -31.31
C ILE A 916 -2.66 2.05 -30.34
N TYR A 917 -1.76 1.12 -30.64
CA TYR A 917 -0.50 0.95 -29.95
C TYR A 917 0.63 0.78 -30.96
N MET A 918 1.66 1.61 -30.82
CA MET A 918 2.78 1.70 -31.73
C MET A 918 4.10 1.63 -30.97
N ASP A 919 5.01 0.78 -31.45
CA ASP A 919 6.41 0.81 -31.05
C ASP A 919 7.16 1.81 -31.92
N LEU A 920 7.96 2.65 -31.29
CA LEU A 920 8.84 3.61 -31.94
C LEU A 920 10.28 3.16 -31.76
N GLU A 921 11.05 3.13 -32.85
CA GLU A 921 12.47 2.78 -32.82
C GLU A 921 13.27 3.74 -33.69
N PHE A 922 14.45 4.16 -33.20
CA PHE A 922 15.49 4.73 -34.04
C PHE A 922 16.71 3.84 -34.02
N LYS A 923 17.03 3.28 -35.19
CA LYS A 923 18.13 2.34 -35.40
C LYS A 923 18.57 2.40 -36.86
N ASP A 924 19.87 2.17 -37.11
CA ASP A 924 20.43 2.13 -38.47
C ASP A 924 20.05 3.35 -39.31
N ASN A 925 20.13 4.54 -38.69
CA ASN A 925 19.76 5.83 -39.29
C ASN A 925 18.30 5.93 -39.75
N SER A 926 17.41 5.08 -39.25
CA SER A 926 16.00 5.05 -39.61
C SER A 926 15.13 5.21 -38.36
N ILE A 927 14.13 6.09 -38.44
CA ILE A 927 13.06 6.23 -37.43
C ILE A 927 11.88 5.41 -37.94
N VAL A 928 11.44 4.43 -37.18
CA VAL A 928 10.38 3.49 -37.56
C VAL A 928 9.28 3.53 -36.51
N GLY A 929 8.04 3.74 -36.96
CA GLY A 929 6.85 3.48 -36.18
C GLY A 929 6.22 2.17 -36.62
N THR A 930 6.13 1.19 -35.73
CA THR A 930 5.54 -0.13 -36.02
C THR A 930 4.23 -0.27 -35.25
N ILE A 931 3.12 -0.37 -35.97
CA ILE A 931 1.81 -0.66 -35.39
C ILE A 931 1.81 -2.09 -34.86
N GLN A 932 1.62 -2.26 -33.54
CA GLN A 932 1.33 -3.56 -32.93
C GLN A 932 -0.17 -3.80 -32.84
N HIS A 933 -0.95 -2.73 -32.69
CA HIS A 933 -2.42 -2.79 -32.64
C HIS A 933 -3.03 -1.51 -33.24
N SER A 934 -4.07 -1.65 -34.05
CA SER A 934 -4.79 -0.51 -34.65
C SER A 934 -6.24 -0.90 -34.94
N ASN A 935 -7.11 -0.68 -33.96
CA ASN A 935 -8.55 -0.92 -34.06
C ASN A 935 -9.34 0.25 -33.46
N TYR A 936 -8.88 1.47 -33.76
CA TYR A 936 -9.52 2.73 -33.40
C TYR A 936 -9.29 3.74 -34.52
N SER A 937 -10.32 4.51 -34.88
CA SER A 937 -10.18 5.60 -35.83
C SER A 937 -9.89 6.89 -35.09
N SER A 938 -8.73 7.47 -35.38
CA SER A 938 -8.22 8.68 -34.74
C SER A 938 -8.89 9.97 -35.20
N GLY A 939 -9.74 9.92 -36.23
CA GLY A 939 -10.28 11.11 -36.89
C GLY A 939 -9.25 11.82 -37.77
N GLY A 940 -8.19 11.13 -38.20
CA GLY A 940 -7.17 11.67 -39.11
C GLY A 940 -5.99 12.33 -38.41
N LEU A 941 -5.67 11.94 -37.16
CA LEU A 941 -4.48 12.42 -36.46
C LEU A 941 -3.20 11.87 -37.11
N PHE A 942 -2.14 12.68 -37.07
CA PHE A 942 -0.84 12.35 -37.63
C PHE A 942 0.29 12.97 -36.81
N PHE A 943 1.48 12.38 -36.91
CA PHE A 943 2.73 13.02 -36.51
C PHE A 943 3.13 14.02 -37.60
N GLU A 944 3.29 15.29 -37.20
CA GLU A 944 3.68 16.40 -38.06
C GLU A 944 5.16 16.74 -37.95
N ASN A 945 5.73 16.56 -36.76
CA ASN A 945 7.08 16.98 -36.45
C ASN A 945 7.88 15.85 -35.81
N VAL A 946 9.13 15.69 -36.23
CA VAL A 946 10.08 14.76 -35.62
C VAL A 946 11.36 15.52 -35.29
N LYS A 947 11.75 15.50 -34.02
CA LYS A 947 12.99 16.11 -33.51
C LYS A 947 13.97 15.01 -33.13
N VAL A 948 15.22 15.09 -33.59
CA VAL A 948 16.29 14.16 -33.21
C VAL A 948 17.41 14.92 -32.52
N ASN A 949 17.60 14.66 -31.23
CA ASN A 949 18.62 15.29 -30.39
C ASN A 949 19.90 14.47 -30.36
N GLY A 950 21.06 15.11 -30.51
CA GLY A 950 22.37 14.45 -30.40
C GLY A 950 22.84 13.74 -31.66
N LEU A 951 22.27 14.07 -32.82
CA LEU A 951 22.65 13.51 -34.12
C LEU A 951 24.00 14.10 -34.58
N GLN A 952 25.06 13.29 -34.63
CA GLN A 952 26.43 13.81 -34.76
C GLN A 952 26.76 14.46 -36.11
N VAL A 953 26.06 14.06 -37.18
CA VAL A 953 26.31 14.50 -38.55
C VAL A 953 24.99 14.95 -39.17
N ALA A 954 25.01 15.99 -40.00
CA ALA A 954 23.84 16.43 -40.74
C ALA A 954 23.45 15.38 -41.81
N PRO A 955 22.17 14.99 -41.93
CA PRO A 955 21.71 14.17 -43.05
C PRO A 955 21.81 14.94 -44.37
N VAL A 956 22.17 14.23 -45.44
CA VAL A 956 22.24 14.74 -46.81
C VAL A 956 20.88 14.67 -47.48
N THR A 957 20.17 13.55 -47.28
CA THR A 957 18.81 13.35 -47.77
C THR A 957 17.99 12.66 -46.70
N ILE A 958 16.70 12.99 -46.65
CA ILE A 958 15.70 12.33 -45.81
C ILE A 958 14.63 11.76 -46.73
N THR A 959 14.25 10.50 -46.51
CA THR A 959 13.08 9.89 -47.15
C THR A 959 12.03 9.56 -46.11
N VAL A 960 10.76 9.72 -46.47
CA VAL A 960 9.60 9.34 -45.66
C VAL A 960 8.79 8.36 -46.50
N ASP A 961 8.67 7.12 -46.00
CA ASP A 961 8.05 5.98 -46.72
C ASP A 961 8.58 5.83 -48.16
N GLY A 962 9.89 6.03 -48.33
CA GLY A 962 10.61 5.93 -49.61
C GLY A 962 10.53 7.17 -50.50
N GLN A 963 9.78 8.22 -50.12
CA GLN A 963 9.70 9.47 -50.88
C GLN A 963 10.63 10.55 -50.31
N ALA A 964 11.30 11.31 -51.16
CA ALA A 964 12.17 12.39 -50.72
C ALA A 964 11.41 13.47 -49.95
N HIS A 965 11.97 13.92 -48.84
CA HIS A 965 11.40 14.96 -47.98
C HIS A 965 12.42 16.09 -47.74
N THR A 966 11.98 17.34 -47.91
CA THR A 966 12.87 18.52 -47.94
C THR A 966 12.71 19.45 -46.76
N ASP A 967 11.66 19.32 -45.96
CA ASP A 967 11.30 20.27 -44.92
C ASP A 967 11.95 19.90 -43.58
N PHE A 968 13.28 19.98 -43.56
CA PHE A 968 14.08 19.71 -42.37
C PHE A 968 15.15 20.77 -42.13
N THR A 969 15.50 20.97 -40.86
CA THR A 969 16.62 21.82 -40.46
C THR A 969 17.58 21.03 -39.55
N TYR A 970 18.86 21.31 -39.68
CA TYR A 970 19.89 20.77 -38.78
C TYR A 970 20.76 21.92 -38.30
N ASN A 971 20.91 22.05 -36.98
CA ASN A 971 21.63 23.17 -36.37
C ASN A 971 22.99 22.74 -35.79
N GLN A 972 23.77 23.73 -35.36
CA GLN A 972 25.10 23.52 -34.77
C GLN A 972 25.08 22.72 -33.45
N ASN A 973 23.91 22.65 -32.80
CA ASN A 973 23.69 21.94 -31.55
C ASN A 973 23.39 20.45 -31.76
N LYS A 974 23.58 19.92 -32.97
CA LYS A 974 23.34 18.50 -33.31
C LYS A 974 21.88 18.10 -33.15
N VAL A 975 20.98 19.03 -33.44
CA VAL A 975 19.54 18.82 -33.41
C VAL A 975 19.02 18.87 -34.84
N LEU A 976 18.33 17.81 -35.25
CA LEU A 976 17.59 17.70 -36.50
C LEU A 976 16.10 17.90 -36.22
N GLU A 977 15.44 18.76 -36.98
CA GLU A 977 13.99 18.95 -36.95
C GLU A 977 13.43 18.66 -38.34
N ILE A 978 12.51 17.70 -38.44
CA ILE A 978 11.78 17.32 -39.64
C ILE A 978 10.34 17.77 -39.44
N THR A 979 9.81 18.55 -40.36
CA THR A 979 8.52 19.25 -40.22
C THR A 979 7.59 18.94 -41.39
N ASN A 980 6.35 19.42 -41.36
CA ASN A 980 5.37 19.22 -42.44
C ASN A 980 5.13 17.74 -42.79
N LEU A 981 5.28 16.85 -41.81
CA LEU A 981 4.96 15.44 -41.97
C LEU A 981 3.43 15.22 -41.90
N ARG A 982 3.00 14.09 -42.46
CA ARG A 982 1.61 13.61 -42.44
C ARG A 982 1.56 12.12 -42.13
N LEU A 983 2.32 11.70 -41.12
CA LEU A 983 2.44 10.31 -40.70
C LEU A 983 1.22 9.91 -39.87
N SER A 984 0.24 9.27 -40.49
CA SER A 984 -0.96 8.81 -39.80
C SER A 984 -0.60 7.89 -38.63
N ILE A 985 -1.22 8.11 -37.47
CA ILE A 985 -1.00 7.25 -36.29
C ILE A 985 -1.62 5.86 -36.44
N GLU A 986 -2.42 5.62 -37.49
CA GLU A 986 -3.13 4.37 -37.72
C GLU A 986 -2.30 3.36 -38.54
N ARG A 987 -1.12 3.77 -39.03
CA ARG A 987 -0.26 2.97 -39.93
C ARG A 987 1.20 3.02 -39.50
N SER A 988 1.94 1.98 -39.84
CA SER A 988 3.39 1.98 -39.69
C SER A 988 4.03 2.96 -40.67
N PHE A 989 5.15 3.56 -40.28
CA PHE A 989 5.90 4.51 -41.10
C PHE A 989 7.41 4.29 -40.96
N ARG A 990 8.17 4.84 -41.91
CA ARG A 990 9.64 4.84 -41.90
C ARG A 990 10.20 6.16 -42.40
N ILE A 991 11.07 6.77 -41.62
CA ILE A 991 11.89 7.92 -42.02
C ILE A 991 13.35 7.46 -42.09
N GLU A 992 14.02 7.61 -43.22
CA GLU A 992 15.42 7.22 -43.38
C GLU A 992 16.33 8.44 -43.55
N LEU A 993 17.41 8.47 -42.78
CA LEU A 993 18.43 9.52 -42.82
C LEU A 993 19.65 9.00 -43.59
N SER A 994 20.00 9.65 -44.70
CA SER A 994 21.21 9.30 -45.47
C SER A 994 22.33 10.28 -45.17
N PHE A 995 23.53 9.75 -44.90
CA PHE A 995 24.72 10.55 -44.61
C PHE A 995 25.77 10.37 -45.72
N ASN A 996 26.63 11.37 -45.92
CA ASN A 996 27.82 11.19 -46.74
C ASN A 996 28.69 10.10 -46.11
N LYS A 997 29.04 9.05 -46.87
CA LYS A 997 30.00 8.05 -46.42
C LYS A 997 31.28 8.77 -46.00
N ALA A 998 31.68 8.65 -44.73
CA ALA A 998 33.04 8.98 -44.34
C ALA A 998 34.00 8.13 -45.20
N PRO A 999 35.10 8.69 -45.75
CA PRO A 999 36.09 7.89 -46.43
C PRO A 999 36.57 6.81 -45.45
N LYS A 1000 36.45 5.54 -45.85
CA LYS A 1000 36.98 4.40 -45.08
C LYS A 1000 38.43 4.75 -44.73
N LYS A 1001 38.75 4.92 -43.45
CA LYS A 1001 40.15 4.93 -43.01
C LYS A 1001 40.77 3.63 -43.54
N PRO A 1002 41.88 3.67 -44.29
CA PRO A 1002 42.53 2.46 -44.75
C PRO A 1002 42.87 1.63 -43.53
N ILE A 1003 42.46 0.36 -43.57
CA ILE A 1003 42.83 -0.66 -42.60
C ILE A 1003 44.35 -0.68 -42.60
N LYS A 1004 44.98 -0.20 -41.52
CA LYS A 1004 46.37 -0.52 -41.25
C LYS A 1004 46.40 -2.01 -40.92
N GLU A 1005 46.80 -2.82 -41.90
CA GLU A 1005 47.31 -4.16 -41.64
C GLU A 1005 48.38 -4.03 -40.55
N LYS A 1006 48.15 -4.69 -39.41
CA LYS A 1006 49.19 -4.87 -38.40
C LYS A 1006 50.19 -5.91 -38.93
N PRO A 1007 51.51 -5.68 -38.78
CA PRO A 1007 52.50 -6.72 -39.03
C PRO A 1007 52.40 -7.86 -38.03
#